data_AF-A0AAU0LMK2-F1
#
_entry.id   AF-A0AAU0LMK2-F1
#
_cell.length_a   1.000
_cell.length_b   1.000
_cell.length_c   1.000
_cell.angle_alpha   90.00
_cell.angle_beta   90.00
_cell.angle_gamma   90.00
#
_symmetry.space_group_name_H-M   'P 1'
#
loop_
_entity.id
_entity.type
_entity.pdbx_description
1 polymer ?
#
loop_
_entity_poly.entity_id
_entity_poly.type
_entity_poly.pdbx_seq_one_letter_code
_entity_poly.pdbx_strand_id
1 'polypeptide(L)'
;MMNWLSQAAPWLALLGAIPLLYALSLLLATLNCMRLRLRAAPMAVVERQALEPDSRAVLDAMRPELQALGFTWCASLQGTHPQAMDPDLPLEVDLFVHADGRAWAMVQAEQAGSARHGRTVGSVTWLTFFADGRNWMGFNGLPQTSLPAPPGWTYLDDAQPDTASAWAAYAERLSGDRAPVVQGLDQAVQRLDEWGRSQVPALVAQGRALPAGPGFWRLSWRESLRLAWRALRQVRKEDRAVPASPSAGACLHGPQVRQVSEALRFRYQKAVQRGLGMAHNRHRSFWITAALFLAAGAVLFSWDMAWMLLVVIAVHEGGHWLAMRWAGYQRQSVFFIPGLGGMATGEKADATPLQKVGVYLAGPMPGLLLAVGALAAVGWGLLPQPPAWTMQLLLLTLVVNAFNLLPLTPLDGGRVVESLLFARLPAMRLVFALAGMAALGGLAWFSRDPLISILTGVLLMGLPWQWRVMQLERAVHRTLHTLPQQEACQAPVREADAVHRAFGVLQQPAFARWPFVRRAAAAGALLPSLQSRAPGWAEGAAGLAIYLACLLLPVAMVMGIHQAAPQGRQVLAALWDVELSARRDYVPEQHLAEIEARLAQADQLPPSAQEQRVEIYLESAGELQLMDDHPLAEARAKALYQSAWAMTQSRAQSDLQRALALKGMADTADTAEQATNLRQQLVADLQDVPGPARRVLASVQEVLAFWGPPDQTVAQRLDRMVQAVEIRRADADAPDDFLLLHARIKLARLLDASGHPEAAQAQLQANVIALQAALQAAPQAAHAVTADSAQRREWKIFSLMQAETLHARFMAEHGQTGAAVALARQSVERTPPKKAGHYASQDSWIAWLWIAIGMGDAAEVRQALAQQLPAPRAYAEIGIAQARLAAAQLLNDDALRLQALAALQPLSQARHVALCRRPRVARDLHSDWQNLERRLQHESAQAAGLCP
;
A
#
# COMPACT_ATOMS: atom_id res chain seq x y z
N MET A 1 -26.39 17.52 -0.03
CA MET A 1 -25.03 18.06 -0.19
C MET A 1 -23.93 17.20 0.44
N MET A 2 -24.07 16.70 1.69
CA MET A 2 -23.02 15.88 2.35
C MET A 2 -22.75 14.51 1.67
N ASN A 3 -23.74 13.84 1.09
CA ASN A 3 -23.52 12.61 0.31
C ASN A 3 -22.66 12.87 -0.95
N TRP A 4 -22.86 14.00 -1.62
CA TRP A 4 -22.07 14.37 -2.80
C TRP A 4 -20.62 14.69 -2.42
N LEU A 5 -20.39 15.36 -1.27
CA LEU A 5 -19.04 15.60 -0.74
C LEU A 5 -18.33 14.31 -0.33
N SER A 6 -19.02 13.32 0.24
CA SER A 6 -18.42 12.03 0.60
C SER A 6 -18.05 11.17 -0.61
N GLN A 7 -18.85 11.24 -1.69
CA GLN A 7 -18.54 10.56 -2.96
C GLN A 7 -17.51 11.33 -3.80
N ALA A 8 -17.47 12.66 -3.68
CA ALA A 8 -16.50 13.51 -4.34
C ALA A 8 -15.15 13.57 -3.59
N ALA A 9 -15.09 13.24 -2.30
CA ALA A 9 -13.86 13.26 -1.50
C ALA A 9 -12.69 12.46 -2.12
N PRO A 10 -12.85 11.21 -2.60
CA PRO A 10 -11.77 10.49 -3.28
C PRO A 10 -11.36 11.15 -4.60
N TRP A 11 -12.31 11.74 -5.35
CA TRP A 11 -12.03 12.46 -6.60
C TRP A 11 -11.34 13.81 -6.35
N LEU A 12 -11.71 14.52 -5.30
CA LEU A 12 -11.06 15.75 -4.83
C LEU A 12 -9.67 15.46 -4.27
N ALA A 13 -9.46 14.31 -3.60
CA ALA A 13 -8.15 13.84 -3.19
C ALA A 13 -7.27 13.47 -4.40
N LEU A 14 -7.83 12.82 -5.42
CA LEU A 14 -7.16 12.55 -6.70
C LEU A 14 -6.80 13.85 -7.46
N LEU A 15 -7.70 14.82 -7.51
CA LEU A 15 -7.44 16.14 -8.12
C LEU A 15 -6.40 16.94 -7.32
N GLY A 16 -6.43 16.84 -5.99
CA GLY A 16 -5.41 17.40 -5.09
C GLY A 16 -4.05 16.70 -5.20
N ALA A 17 -4.03 15.43 -5.60
CA ALA A 17 -2.79 14.67 -5.81
C ALA A 17 -2.03 15.12 -7.08
N ILE A 18 -2.69 15.68 -8.10
CA ILE A 18 -2.04 16.14 -9.35
C ILE A 18 -0.93 17.17 -9.10
N PRO A 19 -1.16 18.29 -8.38
CA PRO A 19 -0.08 19.23 -8.07
C PRO A 19 0.99 18.61 -7.18
N LEU A 20 0.62 17.68 -6.29
CA LEU A 20 1.57 16.96 -5.43
C LEU A 20 2.49 16.04 -6.24
N LEU A 21 1.94 15.29 -7.20
CA LEU A 21 2.68 14.47 -8.16
C LEU A 21 3.59 15.33 -9.05
N TYR A 22 3.15 16.52 -9.45
CA TYR A 22 4.00 17.44 -10.20
C TYR A 22 5.15 17.96 -9.34
N ALA A 23 4.89 18.36 -8.10
CA ALA A 23 5.92 18.77 -7.15
C ALA A 23 6.92 17.64 -6.89
N LEU A 24 6.45 16.40 -6.72
CA LEU A 24 7.27 15.21 -6.58
C LEU A 24 8.12 14.96 -7.83
N SER A 25 7.57 15.09 -9.03
CA SER A 25 8.31 14.92 -10.29
C SER A 25 9.45 15.94 -10.42
N LEU A 26 9.22 17.19 -10.01
CA LEU A 26 10.22 18.25 -9.98
C LEU A 26 11.31 17.96 -8.94
N LEU A 27 10.91 17.51 -7.75
CA LEU A 27 11.85 17.13 -6.69
C LEU A 27 12.75 15.97 -7.14
N LEU A 28 12.17 14.90 -7.69
CA LEU A 28 12.92 13.75 -8.19
C LEU A 28 13.86 14.12 -9.34
N ALA A 29 13.39 14.94 -10.29
CA ALA A 29 14.24 15.45 -11.36
C ALA A 29 15.41 16.31 -10.81
N THR A 30 15.15 17.13 -9.80
CA THR A 30 16.17 17.94 -9.12
C THR A 30 17.21 17.06 -8.43
N LEU A 31 16.77 16.04 -7.70
CA LEU A 31 17.65 15.07 -7.04
C LEU A 31 18.50 14.30 -8.05
N ASN A 32 17.94 13.95 -9.21
CA ASN A 32 18.70 13.33 -10.29
C ASN A 32 19.75 14.29 -10.87
N CYS A 33 19.40 15.56 -11.11
CA CYS A 33 20.36 16.57 -11.56
C CYS A 33 21.50 16.79 -10.55
N MET A 34 21.23 16.74 -9.24
CA MET A 34 22.29 16.82 -8.22
C MET A 34 23.23 15.61 -8.22
N ARG A 35 22.74 14.44 -8.66
CA ARG A 35 23.53 13.20 -8.72
C ARG A 35 24.40 13.12 -9.97
N LEU A 36 24.14 13.95 -11.00
CA LEU A 36 25.00 14.05 -12.18
C LEU A 36 26.41 14.39 -11.74
N ARG A 37 27.35 13.50 -12.04
CA ARG A 37 28.78 13.75 -11.89
C ARG A 37 29.27 14.39 -13.19
N LEU A 38 29.78 15.61 -13.06
CA LEU A 38 30.36 16.38 -14.14
C LEU A 38 31.88 16.25 -14.09
N ARG A 39 32.53 16.30 -15.25
CA ARG A 39 33.99 16.31 -15.40
C ARG A 39 34.40 17.27 -16.51
N ALA A 40 35.68 17.61 -16.57
CA ALA A 40 36.23 18.27 -17.74
C ALA A 40 36.10 17.35 -18.97
N ALA A 41 35.74 17.95 -20.10
CA ALA A 41 35.41 17.26 -21.35
C ALA A 41 36.35 17.71 -22.47
N PRO A 42 37.64 17.32 -22.45
CA PRO A 42 38.57 17.69 -23.51
C PRO A 42 38.20 17.01 -24.83
N MET A 43 38.65 17.61 -25.92
CA MET A 43 38.47 17.10 -27.27
C MET A 43 39.73 17.25 -28.10
N ALA A 44 39.96 16.29 -28.99
CA ALA A 44 41.13 16.26 -29.86
C ALA A 44 40.72 15.86 -31.29
N VAL A 45 41.52 16.29 -32.26
CA VAL A 45 41.36 15.89 -33.66
C VAL A 45 41.74 14.42 -33.79
N VAL A 46 40.90 13.66 -34.50
CA VAL A 46 41.14 12.25 -34.78
C VAL A 46 40.95 11.95 -36.27
N GLU A 47 41.53 10.85 -36.72
CA GLU A 47 41.25 10.34 -38.05
C GLU A 47 39.79 9.87 -38.17
N ARG A 48 39.14 10.13 -39.31
CA ARG A 48 37.73 9.78 -39.53
C ARG A 48 37.43 8.29 -39.35
N GLN A 49 38.41 7.42 -39.61
CA GLN A 49 38.25 5.97 -39.47
C GLN A 49 38.19 5.51 -38.01
N ALA A 50 38.67 6.33 -37.07
CA ALA A 50 38.64 6.05 -35.64
C ALA A 50 37.25 6.22 -35.02
N LEU A 51 36.32 6.90 -35.71
CA LEU A 51 34.95 7.10 -35.24
C LEU A 51 34.14 5.79 -35.27
N GLU A 52 33.23 5.60 -34.30
CA GLU A 52 32.31 4.47 -34.31
C GLU A 52 31.54 4.41 -35.66
N PRO A 53 31.33 3.21 -36.24
CA PRO A 53 30.64 3.06 -37.53
C PRO A 53 29.26 3.72 -37.56
N ASP A 54 28.48 3.57 -36.48
CA ASP A 54 27.14 4.14 -36.34
C ASP A 54 27.19 5.69 -36.31
N SER A 55 28.12 6.27 -35.53
CA SER A 55 28.30 7.73 -35.45
C SER A 55 28.71 8.29 -36.80
N ARG A 56 29.70 7.66 -37.45
CA ARG A 56 30.19 8.05 -38.77
C ARG A 56 29.10 8.01 -39.82
N ALA A 57 28.24 6.99 -39.83
CA ALA A 57 27.11 6.91 -40.76
C ALA A 57 26.14 8.12 -40.63
N VAL A 58 25.88 8.56 -39.40
CA VAL A 58 25.05 9.74 -39.13
C VAL A 58 25.75 11.03 -39.54
N LEU A 59 27.04 11.18 -39.22
CA LEU A 59 27.82 12.37 -39.59
C LEU A 59 28.01 12.50 -41.11
N ASP A 60 28.24 11.39 -41.82
CA ASP A 60 28.34 11.35 -43.29
C ASP A 60 27.01 11.76 -43.95
N ALA A 61 25.87 11.31 -43.40
CA ALA A 61 24.56 11.67 -43.92
C ALA A 61 24.22 13.16 -43.74
N MET A 62 24.72 13.79 -42.68
CA MET A 62 24.52 15.23 -42.42
C MET A 62 25.32 16.15 -43.35
N ARG A 63 26.38 15.64 -43.97
CA ARG A 63 27.31 16.44 -44.79
C ARG A 63 26.64 17.15 -45.98
N PRO A 64 25.82 16.49 -46.82
CA PRO A 64 25.18 17.16 -47.97
C PRO A 64 24.25 18.31 -47.57
N GLU A 65 23.55 18.17 -46.43
CA GLU A 65 22.68 19.23 -45.89
C GLU A 65 23.50 20.48 -45.52
N LEU A 66 24.65 20.29 -44.88
CA LEU A 66 25.54 21.39 -44.51
C LEU A 66 26.27 22.01 -45.71
N GLN A 67 26.66 21.19 -46.68
CA GLN A 67 27.23 21.67 -47.94
C GLN A 67 26.25 22.55 -48.71
N ALA A 68 24.96 22.18 -48.72
CA ALA A 68 23.91 23.02 -49.32
C ALA A 68 23.73 24.36 -48.61
N LEU A 69 24.10 24.45 -47.33
CA LEU A 69 24.09 25.70 -46.55
C LEU A 69 25.41 26.49 -46.63
N GLY A 70 26.36 26.06 -47.47
CA GLY A 70 27.64 26.75 -47.66
C GLY A 70 28.75 26.34 -46.70
N PHE A 71 28.61 25.20 -46.00
CA PHE A 71 29.63 24.69 -45.10
C PHE A 71 30.51 23.61 -45.75
N THR A 72 31.81 23.65 -45.47
CA THR A 72 32.79 22.66 -45.92
C THR A 72 33.37 21.90 -44.73
N TRP A 73 33.54 20.59 -44.88
CA TRP A 73 34.07 19.73 -43.81
C TRP A 73 35.56 20.02 -43.58
N CYS A 74 35.98 20.12 -42.32
CA CYS A 74 37.36 20.42 -41.95
C CYS A 74 38.05 19.26 -41.20
N ALA A 75 37.43 18.79 -40.12
CA ALA A 75 38.05 17.81 -39.22
C ALA A 75 36.99 17.00 -38.46
N SER A 76 37.40 15.82 -37.98
CA SER A 76 36.66 15.01 -37.02
C SER A 76 37.32 15.12 -35.65
N LEU A 77 36.52 15.28 -34.61
CA LEU A 77 36.97 15.43 -33.24
C LEU A 77 36.38 14.30 -32.39
N GLN A 78 37.18 13.77 -31.47
CA GLN A 78 36.73 12.82 -30.45
C GLN A 78 37.11 13.35 -29.07
N GLY A 79 36.20 13.20 -28.13
CA GLY A 79 36.38 13.66 -26.76
C GLY A 79 35.59 12.84 -25.76
N THR A 80 35.42 13.41 -24.59
CA THR A 80 34.61 12.81 -23.52
C THR A 80 33.39 13.67 -23.25
N HIS A 81 32.27 13.06 -22.87
CA HIS A 81 31.13 13.84 -22.44
C HIS A 81 31.38 14.51 -21.08
N PRO A 82 30.81 15.71 -20.86
CA PRO A 82 30.91 16.42 -19.58
C PRO A 82 30.15 15.70 -18.46
N GLN A 83 29.14 14.90 -18.77
CA GLN A 83 28.49 14.02 -17.78
C GLN A 83 29.20 12.66 -17.73
N ALA A 84 29.44 12.14 -16.54
CA ALA A 84 29.92 10.78 -16.35
C ALA A 84 28.83 9.75 -16.71
N MET A 85 29.20 8.72 -17.47
CA MET A 85 28.29 7.70 -17.98
C MET A 85 28.78 6.29 -17.66
N ASP A 86 27.91 5.29 -17.84
CA ASP A 86 28.25 3.87 -17.70
C ASP A 86 27.49 2.99 -18.74
N PRO A 87 28.18 2.42 -19.74
CA PRO A 87 29.60 2.58 -20.03
C PRO A 87 29.92 4.02 -20.46
N ASP A 88 31.20 4.40 -20.39
CA ASP A 88 31.64 5.71 -20.84
C ASP A 88 31.73 5.74 -22.37
N LEU A 89 30.80 6.43 -23.01
CA LEU A 89 30.72 6.55 -24.47
C LEU A 89 31.57 7.73 -24.96
N PRO A 90 32.26 7.61 -26.11
CA PRO A 90 33.01 8.72 -26.69
C PRO A 90 32.06 9.80 -27.24
N LEU A 91 32.45 11.06 -27.09
CA LEU A 91 31.81 12.19 -27.77
C LEU A 91 32.45 12.33 -29.15
N GLU A 92 31.69 12.13 -30.22
CA GLU A 92 32.21 12.13 -31.60
C GLU A 92 31.51 13.19 -32.44
N VAL A 93 32.29 14.12 -33.00
CA VAL A 93 31.75 15.28 -33.71
C VAL A 93 32.52 15.60 -34.99
N ASP A 94 31.80 16.09 -36.00
CA ASP A 94 32.42 16.67 -37.20
C ASP A 94 32.36 18.20 -37.15
N LEU A 95 33.46 18.85 -37.53
CA LEU A 95 33.56 20.30 -37.62
C LEU A 95 33.59 20.75 -39.08
N PHE A 96 32.80 21.78 -39.37
CA PHE A 96 32.68 22.41 -40.68
C PHE A 96 32.92 23.92 -40.58
N VAL A 97 33.45 24.51 -41.64
CA VAL A 97 33.61 25.97 -41.79
C VAL A 97 32.69 26.49 -42.88
N HIS A 98 32.02 27.61 -42.63
CA HIS A 98 31.19 28.29 -43.62
C HIS A 98 32.07 28.99 -44.67
N ALA A 99 31.56 29.15 -45.89
CA ALA A 99 32.30 29.74 -47.01
C ALA A 99 32.79 31.19 -46.76
N ASP A 100 32.13 31.93 -45.88
CA ASP A 100 32.57 33.28 -45.47
C ASP A 100 33.70 33.28 -44.41
N GLY A 101 34.05 32.10 -43.88
CA GLY A 101 35.05 31.92 -42.82
C GLY A 101 34.64 32.50 -41.47
N ARG A 102 33.42 33.02 -41.30
CA ARG A 102 32.98 33.70 -40.07
C ARG A 102 32.20 32.80 -39.11
N ALA A 103 31.73 31.66 -39.59
CA ALA A 103 30.97 30.70 -38.81
C ALA A 103 31.49 29.28 -38.99
N TRP A 104 31.31 28.49 -37.95
CA TRP A 104 31.62 27.08 -37.89
C TRP A 104 30.35 26.31 -37.53
N ALA A 105 30.24 25.07 -37.99
CA ALA A 105 29.18 24.15 -37.62
C ALA A 105 29.79 22.89 -37.00
N MET A 106 29.38 22.57 -35.78
CA MET A 106 29.75 21.34 -35.08
C MET A 106 28.56 20.38 -35.10
N VAL A 107 28.77 19.18 -35.64
CA VAL A 107 27.73 18.16 -35.82
C VAL A 107 27.96 17.02 -34.85
N GLN A 108 26.92 16.64 -34.11
CA GLN A 108 26.96 15.51 -33.16
C GLN A 108 25.96 14.43 -33.57
N ALA A 109 26.35 13.16 -33.49
CA ALA A 109 25.51 12.05 -33.96
C ALA A 109 24.46 11.60 -32.93
N GLU A 110 24.82 11.59 -31.64
CA GLU A 110 23.99 11.08 -30.55
C GLU A 110 23.02 12.10 -29.93
N GLN A 111 23.17 13.37 -30.26
CA GLN A 111 22.27 14.46 -29.88
C GLN A 111 21.40 14.81 -31.08
N ALA A 112 20.07 14.80 -30.93
CA ALA A 112 19.17 15.28 -31.97
C ALA A 112 18.43 16.52 -31.50
N GLY A 113 18.45 17.59 -32.32
CA GLY A 113 17.82 18.87 -31.99
C GLY A 113 16.31 18.77 -31.77
N SER A 114 15.72 19.76 -31.10
CA SER A 114 14.27 19.83 -30.88
C SER A 114 13.58 20.45 -32.09
N ALA A 115 13.21 19.63 -33.07
CA ALA A 115 12.24 20.00 -34.11
C ALA A 115 10.93 19.27 -33.82
N ARG A 116 10.19 19.79 -32.83
CA ARG A 116 8.86 19.37 -32.33
C ARG A 116 8.13 18.28 -33.14
N HIS A 117 8.57 17.02 -32.98
CA HIS A 117 8.09 15.73 -33.53
C HIS A 117 9.06 14.89 -34.39
N GLY A 118 10.38 15.09 -34.22
CA GLY A 118 11.31 13.95 -34.25
C GLY A 118 11.50 13.29 -35.62
N ARG A 119 11.98 14.07 -36.59
CA ARG A 119 12.53 13.54 -37.85
C ARG A 119 13.98 14.00 -38.08
N THR A 120 14.67 14.35 -37.00
CA THR A 120 16.03 14.87 -37.05
C THR A 120 17.05 13.75 -36.97
N VAL A 121 18.11 13.91 -37.73
CA VAL A 121 19.31 13.07 -37.74
C VAL A 121 20.41 13.94 -37.16
N GLY A 122 21.04 13.49 -36.08
CA GLY A 122 22.04 14.29 -35.37
C GLY A 122 21.57 15.69 -34.96
N SER A 123 22.53 16.52 -34.55
CA SER A 123 22.32 17.92 -34.20
C SER A 123 23.46 18.77 -34.72
N VAL A 124 23.13 20.01 -35.05
CA VAL A 124 24.09 21.01 -35.51
C VAL A 124 24.14 22.14 -34.50
N THR A 125 25.35 22.47 -34.07
CA THR A 125 25.65 23.61 -33.20
C THR A 125 26.44 24.64 -34.00
N TRP A 126 25.92 25.86 -34.07
CA TRP A 126 26.55 26.98 -34.77
C TRP A 126 27.58 27.65 -33.87
N LEU A 127 28.75 27.98 -34.40
CA LEU A 127 29.87 28.47 -33.61
C LEU A 127 30.50 29.69 -34.30
N THR A 128 30.76 30.74 -33.53
CA THR A 128 31.55 31.89 -33.98
C THR A 128 32.56 32.23 -32.90
N PHE A 129 33.83 32.34 -33.28
CA PHE A 129 34.93 32.70 -32.40
C PHE A 129 35.41 34.10 -32.76
N PHE A 130 35.23 35.08 -31.87
CA PHE A 130 35.68 36.44 -32.10
C PHE A 130 37.13 36.62 -31.64
N ALA A 131 37.87 37.49 -32.35
CA ALA A 131 39.27 37.79 -32.04
C ALA A 131 39.42 38.56 -30.71
N ASP A 132 38.37 39.23 -30.25
CA ASP A 132 38.30 39.90 -28.94
C ASP A 132 38.10 38.93 -27.75
N GLY A 133 38.04 37.62 -28.02
CA GLY A 133 37.87 36.58 -27.00
C GLY A 133 36.42 36.19 -26.72
N ARG A 134 35.42 36.89 -27.29
CA ARG A 134 34.02 36.46 -27.23
C ARG A 134 33.81 35.22 -28.11
N ASN A 135 32.89 34.33 -27.70
CA ASN A 135 32.53 33.14 -28.47
C ASN A 135 31.01 32.95 -28.42
N TRP A 136 30.39 32.63 -29.55
CA TRP A 136 28.97 32.32 -29.64
C TRP A 136 28.76 30.85 -29.94
N MET A 137 27.78 30.26 -29.27
CA MET A 137 27.33 28.88 -29.49
C MET A 137 25.81 28.88 -29.68
N GLY A 138 25.37 28.66 -30.92
CA GLY A 138 23.98 28.60 -31.32
C GLY A 138 23.45 27.17 -31.34
N PHE A 139 22.34 26.95 -30.66
CA PHE A 139 21.62 25.69 -30.63
C PHE A 139 20.32 25.80 -31.44
N ASN A 140 19.72 24.65 -31.75
CA ASN A 140 18.35 24.58 -32.25
C ASN A 140 17.47 23.71 -31.33
N GLY A 141 16.89 24.35 -30.30
CA GLY A 141 15.98 23.75 -29.34
C GLY A 141 16.65 22.89 -28.24
N LEU A 142 17.95 23.05 -27.99
CA LEU A 142 18.73 22.32 -26.96
C LEU A 142 19.18 23.11 -25.70
N PRO A 143 19.07 24.45 -25.58
CA PRO A 143 19.74 25.20 -24.51
C PRO A 143 19.08 25.00 -23.14
N GLN A 144 17.83 24.54 -23.08
CA GLN A 144 17.08 24.46 -21.81
C GLN A 144 17.59 23.33 -20.91
N THR A 145 18.28 22.34 -21.48
CA THR A 145 18.94 21.23 -20.76
C THR A 145 20.46 21.39 -20.69
N SER A 146 21.01 22.46 -21.26
CA SER A 146 22.44 22.73 -21.26
C SER A 146 22.90 23.40 -19.97
N LEU A 147 24.16 23.15 -19.60
CA LEU A 147 24.79 23.84 -18.49
C LEU A 147 24.96 25.34 -18.82
N PRO A 148 25.05 26.23 -17.83
CA PRO A 148 25.29 27.65 -18.06
C PRO A 148 26.58 27.88 -18.87
N ALA A 149 26.56 28.87 -19.76
CA ALA A 149 27.73 29.23 -20.55
C ALA A 149 28.88 29.70 -19.64
N PRO A 150 30.13 29.24 -19.87
CA PRO A 150 31.29 29.77 -19.17
C PRO A 150 31.57 31.23 -19.56
N PRO A 151 32.38 31.98 -18.78
CA PRO A 151 32.80 33.33 -19.13
C PRO A 151 33.38 33.39 -20.55
N GLY A 152 33.02 34.42 -21.32
CA GLY A 152 33.44 34.56 -22.72
C GLY A 152 32.62 33.75 -23.73
N TRP A 153 31.63 32.97 -23.27
CA TRP A 153 30.71 32.21 -24.13
C TRP A 153 29.27 32.70 -24.01
N THR A 154 28.61 32.87 -25.14
CA THR A 154 27.19 33.23 -25.23
C THR A 154 26.42 32.12 -25.92
N TYR A 155 25.41 31.58 -25.23
CA TYR A 155 24.52 30.57 -25.78
C TYR A 155 23.31 31.23 -26.43
N LEU A 156 23.03 30.86 -27.68
CA LEU A 156 21.94 31.39 -28.50
C LEU A 156 21.00 30.24 -28.89
N ASP A 157 19.70 30.47 -28.91
CA ASP A 157 18.72 29.50 -29.43
C ASP A 157 17.45 30.20 -29.85
N ASP A 158 17.16 30.14 -31.14
CA ASP A 158 15.97 30.73 -31.73
C ASP A 158 14.84 29.68 -31.92
N ALA A 159 15.10 28.42 -31.55
CA ALA A 159 14.15 27.30 -31.57
C ALA A 159 13.33 27.20 -32.88
N GLN A 160 14.05 27.12 -34.00
CA GLN A 160 13.50 27.11 -35.35
C GLN A 160 13.08 25.69 -35.79
N PRO A 161 12.12 25.56 -36.73
CA PRO A 161 11.54 24.26 -37.11
C PRO A 161 12.50 23.33 -37.87
N ASP A 162 13.50 23.88 -38.55
CA ASP A 162 14.47 23.13 -39.35
C ASP A 162 15.87 23.76 -39.31
N THR A 163 16.89 23.01 -39.74
CA THR A 163 18.30 23.41 -39.70
C THR A 163 18.58 24.64 -40.55
N ALA A 164 17.96 24.77 -41.73
CA ALA A 164 18.19 25.89 -42.63
C ALA A 164 17.62 27.19 -42.06
N SER A 165 16.40 27.14 -41.51
CA SER A 165 15.80 28.26 -40.80
C SER A 165 16.60 28.66 -39.54
N ALA A 166 17.13 27.67 -38.81
CA ALA A 166 18.00 27.92 -37.66
C ALA A 166 19.31 28.61 -38.06
N TRP A 167 19.92 28.17 -39.16
CA TRP A 167 21.10 28.82 -39.73
C TRP A 167 20.79 30.25 -40.19
N ALA A 168 19.69 30.47 -40.90
CA ALA A 168 19.31 31.81 -41.38
C ALA A 168 19.17 32.82 -40.24
N ALA A 169 18.50 32.44 -39.13
CA ALA A 169 18.37 33.29 -37.95
C ALA A 169 19.73 33.57 -37.28
N TYR A 170 20.60 32.56 -37.21
CA TYR A 170 21.95 32.72 -36.65
C TYR A 170 22.82 33.63 -37.53
N ALA A 171 22.78 33.44 -38.86
CA ALA A 171 23.52 34.22 -39.83
C ALA A 171 23.05 35.68 -39.87
N GLU A 172 21.74 35.93 -39.76
CA GLU A 172 21.20 37.29 -39.63
C GLU A 172 21.79 38.00 -38.42
N ARG A 173 21.81 37.34 -37.25
CA ARG A 173 22.43 37.89 -36.04
C ARG A 173 23.93 38.13 -36.19
N LEU A 174 24.65 37.21 -36.82
CA LEU A 174 26.09 37.32 -37.07
C LEU A 174 26.42 38.46 -38.07
N SER A 175 25.54 38.73 -39.03
CA SER A 175 25.71 39.83 -39.98
C SER A 175 25.66 41.20 -39.30
N GLY A 176 24.93 41.31 -38.18
CA GLY A 176 24.84 42.53 -37.37
C GLY A 176 26.07 42.83 -36.51
N ASP A 177 26.89 41.83 -36.15
CA ASP A 177 28.13 42.01 -35.38
C ASP A 177 29.34 42.00 -36.32
N ARG A 178 30.02 43.14 -36.49
CA ARG A 178 31.16 43.31 -37.41
C ARG A 178 32.52 43.01 -36.77
N ALA A 179 32.58 42.47 -35.56
CA ALA A 179 33.84 42.15 -34.92
C ALA A 179 34.66 41.11 -35.73
N PRO A 180 36.01 41.23 -35.74
CA PRO A 180 36.89 40.26 -36.40
C PRO A 180 36.76 38.88 -35.75
N VAL A 181 36.86 37.83 -36.57
CA VAL A 181 36.63 36.43 -36.19
C VAL A 181 37.85 35.56 -36.50
N VAL A 182 38.00 34.49 -35.74
CA VAL A 182 39.07 33.50 -35.90
C VAL A 182 38.68 32.49 -36.99
N GLN A 183 39.56 32.33 -37.99
CA GLN A 183 39.32 31.49 -39.16
C GLN A 183 40.19 30.21 -39.21
N GLY A 184 41.21 30.11 -38.35
CA GLY A 184 42.12 28.97 -38.33
C GLY A 184 41.54 27.75 -37.63
N LEU A 185 41.65 26.56 -38.24
CA LEU A 185 41.17 25.30 -37.68
C LEU A 185 41.81 24.99 -36.31
N ASP A 186 43.14 25.12 -36.18
CA ASP A 186 43.84 24.84 -34.93
C ASP A 186 43.35 25.74 -33.78
N GLN A 187 43.10 27.01 -34.06
CA GLN A 187 42.57 27.95 -33.08
C GLN A 187 41.10 27.65 -32.74
N ALA A 188 40.28 27.26 -33.71
CA ALA A 188 38.89 26.87 -33.47
C ALA A 188 38.81 25.61 -32.60
N VAL A 189 39.65 24.60 -32.87
CA VAL A 189 39.75 23.38 -32.06
C VAL A 189 40.26 23.71 -30.66
N GLN A 190 41.29 24.56 -30.54
CA GLN A 190 41.79 25.02 -29.24
C GLN A 190 40.69 25.70 -28.41
N ARG A 191 39.91 26.60 -29.01
CA ARG A 191 38.78 27.28 -28.33
C ARG A 191 37.71 26.29 -27.86
N LEU A 192 37.44 25.24 -28.63
CA LEU A 192 36.49 24.21 -28.24
C LEU A 192 37.02 23.30 -27.12
N ASP A 193 38.30 22.93 -27.15
CA ASP A 193 38.95 22.21 -26.04
C ASP A 193 38.98 23.05 -24.76
N GLU A 194 39.30 24.35 -24.88
CA GLU A 194 39.22 25.32 -23.78
C GLU A 194 37.80 25.42 -23.20
N TRP A 195 36.76 25.42 -24.04
CA TRP A 195 35.37 25.35 -23.58
C TRP A 195 35.07 24.07 -22.80
N GLY A 196 35.47 22.91 -23.33
CA GLY A 196 35.27 21.62 -22.69
C GLY A 196 35.97 21.50 -21.33
N ARG A 197 37.14 22.13 -21.18
CA ARG A 197 37.92 22.16 -19.93
C ARG A 197 37.43 23.22 -18.93
N SER A 198 36.97 24.37 -19.40
CA SER A 198 36.62 25.52 -18.55
C SER A 198 35.20 25.50 -17.99
N GLN A 199 34.29 24.72 -18.59
CA GLN A 199 32.87 24.73 -18.21
C GLN A 199 32.64 24.37 -16.73
N VAL A 200 33.26 23.28 -16.24
CA VAL A 200 33.09 22.85 -14.84
C VAL A 200 33.80 23.79 -13.85
N PRO A 201 35.07 24.18 -14.06
CA PRO A 201 35.72 25.20 -13.23
C PRO A 201 34.95 26.52 -13.13
N ALA A 202 34.36 26.99 -14.24
CA ALA A 202 33.53 28.19 -14.24
C ALA A 202 32.29 28.05 -13.33
N LEU A 203 31.64 26.89 -13.33
CA LEU A 203 30.52 26.61 -12.44
C LEU A 203 30.96 26.55 -10.96
N VAL A 204 32.15 26.01 -10.68
CA VAL A 204 32.71 25.99 -9.32
C VAL A 204 33.01 27.42 -8.86
N ALA A 205 33.65 28.24 -9.69
CA ALA A 205 33.96 29.63 -9.38
C ALA A 205 32.69 30.48 -9.11
N GLN A 206 31.58 30.17 -9.76
CA GLN A 206 30.28 30.81 -9.55
C GLN A 206 29.50 30.26 -8.33
N GLY A 207 30.04 29.29 -7.58
CA GLY A 207 29.32 28.61 -6.48
C GLY A 207 28.14 27.74 -6.95
N ARG A 208 28.17 27.33 -8.22
CA ARG A 208 27.11 26.59 -8.91
C ARG A 208 27.38 25.09 -9.03
N ALA A 209 28.64 24.69 -8.81
CA ALA A 209 29.06 23.30 -8.69
C ALA A 209 29.90 23.07 -7.42
N LEU A 210 29.86 21.84 -6.90
CA LEU A 210 30.53 21.39 -5.69
C LEU A 210 31.42 20.17 -6.03
N PRO A 211 32.57 19.98 -5.35
CA PRO A 211 33.42 18.81 -5.56
C PRO A 211 32.70 17.52 -5.18
N ALA A 212 32.91 16.46 -5.95
CA ALA A 212 32.17 15.19 -5.84
C ALA A 212 33.06 13.94 -5.98
N GLY A 213 34.31 14.04 -5.52
CA GLY A 213 35.35 13.02 -5.65
C GLY A 213 36.50 13.47 -6.56
N PRO A 214 37.53 12.62 -6.74
CA PRO A 214 38.67 12.96 -7.58
C PRO A 214 38.23 13.17 -9.03
N GLY A 215 38.43 14.38 -9.57
CA GLY A 215 38.12 14.70 -10.96
C GLY A 215 36.63 14.82 -11.31
N PHE A 216 35.73 14.83 -10.33
CA PHE A 216 34.29 14.97 -10.54
C PHE A 216 33.66 16.07 -9.69
N TRP A 217 32.63 16.71 -10.24
CA TRP A 217 31.85 17.77 -9.60
C TRP A 217 30.34 17.48 -9.71
N ARG A 218 29.53 18.12 -8.87
CA ARG A 218 28.06 18.03 -8.87
C ARG A 218 27.45 19.42 -8.86
N LEU A 219 26.26 19.56 -9.42
CA LEU A 219 25.54 20.84 -9.37
C LEU A 219 25.04 21.16 -7.96
N SER A 220 24.99 22.45 -7.62
CA SER A 220 24.33 22.92 -6.41
C SER A 220 22.83 22.66 -6.48
N TRP A 221 22.14 22.68 -5.33
CA TRP A 221 20.68 22.49 -5.26
C TRP A 221 19.92 23.48 -6.16
N ARG A 222 20.28 24.77 -6.10
CA ARG A 222 19.61 25.83 -6.87
C ARG A 222 19.76 25.62 -8.38
N GLU A 223 20.93 25.18 -8.81
CA GLU A 223 21.19 24.90 -10.23
C GLU A 223 20.53 23.62 -10.71
N SER A 224 20.54 22.58 -9.87
CA SER A 224 19.84 21.34 -10.15
C SER A 224 18.34 21.58 -10.30
N LEU A 225 17.74 22.42 -9.45
CA LEU A 225 16.32 22.77 -9.52
C LEU A 225 15.98 23.56 -10.79
N ARG A 226 16.84 24.53 -11.14
CA ARG A 226 16.70 25.31 -12.39
C ARG A 226 16.77 24.41 -13.61
N LEU A 227 17.73 23.48 -13.65
CA LEU A 227 17.91 22.53 -14.74
C LEU A 227 16.71 21.57 -14.84
N ALA A 228 16.29 20.99 -13.72
CA ALA A 228 15.13 20.10 -13.65
C ALA A 228 13.83 20.78 -14.09
N TRP A 229 13.59 22.02 -13.66
CA TRP A 229 12.42 22.79 -14.06
C TRP A 229 12.39 23.07 -15.56
N ARG A 230 13.53 23.46 -16.13
CA ARG A 230 13.67 23.71 -17.58
C ARG A 230 13.46 22.42 -18.38
N ALA A 231 14.05 21.31 -17.93
CA ALA A 231 13.86 19.99 -18.55
C ALA A 231 12.39 19.54 -18.54
N LEU A 232 11.69 19.64 -17.39
CA LEU A 232 10.26 19.28 -17.28
C LEU A 232 9.35 20.16 -18.14
N ARG A 233 9.65 21.48 -18.23
CA ARG A 233 8.94 22.38 -19.13
C ARG A 233 9.15 22.02 -20.60
N GLN A 234 10.37 21.60 -20.97
CA GLN A 234 10.68 21.20 -22.34
C GLN A 234 9.93 19.93 -22.73
N VAL A 235 9.95 18.88 -21.90
CA VAL A 235 9.20 17.63 -22.16
C VAL A 235 7.71 17.91 -22.37
N ARG A 236 7.11 18.80 -21.55
CA ARG A 236 5.70 19.20 -21.73
C ARG A 236 5.43 19.96 -23.02
N LYS A 237 6.35 20.84 -23.44
CA LYS A 237 6.24 21.56 -24.72
C LYS A 237 6.35 20.60 -25.89
N GLU A 238 7.22 19.60 -25.81
CA GLU A 238 7.38 18.55 -26.82
C GLU A 238 6.13 17.66 -26.90
N ASP A 239 5.58 17.22 -25.77
CA ASP A 239 4.37 16.38 -25.70
C ASP A 239 3.11 17.08 -26.24
N ARG A 240 3.03 18.42 -26.16
CA ARG A 240 1.90 19.23 -26.63
C ARG A 240 2.04 19.75 -28.05
N ALA A 241 3.22 19.63 -28.66
CA ALA A 241 3.41 20.15 -30.00
C ALA A 241 2.55 19.36 -31.01
N VAL A 242 2.24 19.96 -32.15
CA VAL A 242 1.63 19.25 -33.28
C VAL A 242 2.77 18.72 -34.15
N PRO A 243 2.68 17.50 -34.71
CA PRO A 243 3.68 17.03 -35.65
C PRO A 243 3.78 17.98 -36.84
N ALA A 244 4.93 18.64 -37.00
CA ALA A 244 5.20 19.41 -38.20
C ALA A 244 5.19 18.46 -39.42
N SER A 245 4.73 18.96 -40.57
CA SER A 245 4.97 18.30 -41.86
C SER A 245 6.47 17.98 -42.00
N PRO A 246 6.87 16.87 -42.67
CA PRO A 246 8.28 16.63 -42.98
C PRO A 246 8.87 17.91 -43.54
N SER A 247 9.86 18.49 -42.86
CA SER A 247 10.71 19.49 -43.49
C SER A 247 11.46 18.83 -44.65
N ALA A 248 11.85 19.60 -45.66
CA ALA A 248 12.64 19.08 -46.78
C ALA A 248 13.92 18.34 -46.30
N GLY A 249 14.53 18.80 -45.20
CA GLY A 249 15.62 18.15 -44.46
C GLY A 249 15.33 16.73 -43.99
N ALA A 250 14.12 16.46 -43.49
CA ALA A 250 13.75 15.13 -43.02
C ALA A 250 13.64 14.08 -44.14
N CYS A 251 13.46 14.50 -45.39
CA CYS A 251 13.44 13.62 -46.56
C CYS A 251 14.84 13.29 -47.08
N LEU A 252 15.86 14.09 -46.75
CA LEU A 252 17.23 13.94 -47.26
C LEU A 252 17.98 12.73 -46.66
N HIS A 253 17.76 12.41 -45.39
CA HIS A 253 18.59 11.44 -44.67
C HIS A 253 18.16 9.96 -44.77
N GLY A 254 17.04 9.66 -45.41
CA GLY A 254 16.50 8.30 -45.50
C GLY A 254 16.10 7.67 -44.14
N PRO A 255 15.37 6.53 -44.16
CA PRO A 255 14.87 5.89 -42.94
C PRO A 255 15.95 5.16 -42.12
N GLN A 256 16.99 4.62 -42.79
CA GLN A 256 18.07 3.86 -42.13
C GLN A 256 18.95 4.74 -41.24
N VAL A 257 19.41 5.89 -41.75
CA VAL A 257 20.24 6.81 -40.95
C VAL A 257 19.49 7.34 -39.74
N ARG A 258 18.18 7.59 -39.90
CA ARG A 258 17.31 8.01 -38.78
C ARG A 258 17.23 6.95 -37.68
N GLN A 259 17.10 5.69 -38.07
CA GLN A 259 17.12 4.56 -37.12
C GLN A 259 18.44 4.51 -36.34
N VAL A 260 19.58 4.68 -37.02
CA VAL A 260 20.90 4.69 -36.38
C VAL A 260 21.05 5.86 -35.41
N SER A 261 20.66 7.08 -35.82
CA SER A 261 20.75 8.27 -34.95
C SER A 261 19.89 8.14 -33.68
N GLU A 262 18.67 7.58 -33.79
CA GLU A 262 17.82 7.34 -32.61
C GLU A 262 18.37 6.23 -31.70
N ALA A 263 18.99 5.19 -32.28
CA ALA A 263 19.67 4.15 -31.52
C ALA A 263 20.85 4.70 -30.72
N LEU A 264 21.68 5.56 -31.33
CA LEU A 264 22.77 6.28 -30.65
C LEU A 264 22.25 7.14 -29.50
N ARG A 265 21.20 7.93 -29.75
CA ARG A 265 20.57 8.77 -28.72
C ARG A 265 20.03 7.95 -27.54
N PHE A 266 19.43 6.79 -27.81
CA PHE A 266 18.95 5.87 -26.78
C PHE A 266 20.10 5.26 -25.97
N ARG A 267 21.18 4.82 -26.64
CA ARG A 267 22.41 4.33 -26.00
C ARG A 267 22.99 5.40 -25.06
N TYR A 268 23.13 6.64 -25.54
CA TYR A 268 23.59 7.78 -24.74
C TYR A 268 22.69 8.03 -23.52
N GLN A 269 21.36 8.13 -23.71
CA GLN A 269 20.42 8.34 -22.61
C GLN A 269 20.52 7.23 -21.55
N LYS A 270 20.61 5.97 -21.97
CA LYS A 270 20.74 4.82 -21.08
C LYS A 270 22.06 4.83 -20.31
N ALA A 271 23.17 5.21 -20.97
CA ALA A 271 24.49 5.32 -20.34
C ALA A 271 24.54 6.44 -19.29
N VAL A 272 23.91 7.59 -19.55
CA VAL A 272 23.75 8.67 -18.56
C VAL A 272 22.89 8.21 -17.38
N GLN A 273 21.76 7.53 -17.65
CA GLN A 273 20.87 7.00 -16.61
C GLN A 273 21.59 5.97 -15.72
N ARG A 274 22.43 5.12 -16.30
CA ARG A 274 23.30 4.18 -15.58
C ARG A 274 24.36 4.91 -14.75
N GLY A 275 25.00 5.93 -15.32
CA GLY A 275 26.04 6.76 -14.68
C GLY A 275 25.56 7.60 -13.48
N LEU A 276 24.26 7.96 -13.45
CA LEU A 276 23.58 8.62 -12.32
C LEU A 276 23.56 7.79 -11.03
N GLY A 277 23.87 6.50 -11.09
CA GLY A 277 24.17 5.71 -9.90
C GLY A 277 22.97 5.46 -8.99
N MET A 278 21.77 5.18 -9.54
CA MET A 278 20.73 4.54 -8.72
C MET A 278 21.23 3.22 -8.11
N ALA A 279 22.19 2.55 -8.74
CA ALA A 279 22.81 1.34 -8.23
C ALA A 279 23.82 1.57 -7.07
N HIS A 280 24.51 2.72 -7.02
CA HIS A 280 25.65 2.91 -6.10
C HIS A 280 25.25 3.31 -4.67
N ASN A 281 24.00 3.75 -4.48
CA ASN A 281 23.39 4.02 -3.17
C ASN A 281 22.09 3.23 -2.98
N ARG A 282 22.02 2.00 -3.51
CA ARG A 282 20.86 1.10 -3.37
C ARG A 282 20.36 1.00 -1.92
N HIS A 283 21.27 1.01 -0.94
CA HIS A 283 20.95 1.00 0.48
C HIS A 283 20.26 2.28 0.95
N ARG A 284 20.69 3.46 0.49
CA ARG A 284 20.03 4.74 0.86
C ARG A 284 18.63 4.84 0.24
N SER A 285 18.50 4.47 -1.03
CA SER A 285 17.20 4.43 -1.71
C SER A 285 16.24 3.47 -1.03
N PHE A 286 16.70 2.26 -0.68
CA PHE A 286 15.93 1.30 0.11
C PHE A 286 15.39 1.93 1.39
N TRP A 287 16.25 2.47 2.26
CA TRP A 287 15.84 3.06 3.54
C TRP A 287 14.92 4.27 3.40
N ILE A 288 15.18 5.17 2.45
CA ILE A 288 14.30 6.33 2.19
C ILE A 288 12.91 5.86 1.75
N THR A 289 12.85 4.90 0.82
CA THR A 289 11.55 4.39 0.34
C THR A 289 10.82 3.58 1.41
N ALA A 290 11.53 2.83 2.25
CA ALA A 290 10.96 2.14 3.40
C ALA A 290 10.39 3.13 4.42
N ALA A 291 11.10 4.21 4.74
CA ALA A 291 10.62 5.26 5.65
C ALA A 291 9.37 5.96 5.09
N LEU A 292 9.35 6.27 3.79
CA LEU A 292 8.17 6.84 3.14
C LEU A 292 6.99 5.86 3.10
N PHE A 293 7.27 4.57 2.88
CA PHE A 293 6.27 3.51 2.92
C PHE A 293 5.64 3.40 4.31
N LEU A 294 6.46 3.40 5.37
CA LEU A 294 6.00 3.40 6.76
C LEU A 294 5.17 4.64 7.08
N ALA A 295 5.66 5.84 6.73
CA ALA A 295 4.96 7.08 7.01
C ALA A 295 3.58 7.12 6.31
N ALA A 296 3.51 6.71 5.04
CA ALA A 296 2.24 6.64 4.31
C ALA A 296 1.33 5.55 4.87
N GLY A 297 1.87 4.36 5.17
CA GLY A 297 1.12 3.26 5.77
C GLY A 297 0.55 3.62 7.14
N ALA A 298 1.31 4.32 7.98
CA ALA A 298 0.86 4.79 9.28
C ALA A 298 -0.30 5.79 9.19
N VAL A 299 -0.31 6.64 8.16
CA VAL A 299 -1.42 7.59 7.90
C VAL A 299 -2.66 6.90 7.32
N LEU A 300 -2.47 5.89 6.46
CA LEU A 300 -3.57 5.18 5.79
C LEU A 300 -4.22 4.11 6.68
N PHE A 301 -3.43 3.48 7.54
CA PHE A 301 -3.82 2.35 8.38
C PHE A 301 -3.48 2.65 9.85
N SER A 302 -2.40 2.05 10.37
CA SER A 302 -1.81 2.28 11.70
C SER A 302 -0.30 2.01 11.62
N TRP A 303 0.47 2.42 12.63
CA TRP A 303 1.91 2.14 12.70
C TRP A 303 2.20 0.64 12.70
N ASP A 304 1.46 -0.15 13.47
CA ASP A 304 1.63 -1.61 13.57
C ASP A 304 1.39 -2.29 12.21
N MET A 305 0.28 -1.94 11.55
CA MET A 305 -0.05 -2.46 10.23
C MET A 305 0.99 -2.05 9.19
N ALA A 306 1.47 -0.80 9.22
CA ALA A 306 2.50 -0.32 8.30
C ALA A 306 3.82 -1.09 8.45
N TRP A 307 4.23 -1.36 9.69
CA TRP A 307 5.42 -2.17 9.99
C TRP A 307 5.27 -3.62 9.56
N MET A 308 4.17 -4.28 9.92
CA MET A 308 3.90 -5.66 9.49
C MET A 308 3.90 -5.77 7.96
N LEU A 309 3.23 -4.83 7.27
CA LEU A 309 3.18 -4.80 5.81
C LEU A 309 4.57 -4.56 5.20
N LEU A 310 5.37 -3.66 5.78
CA LEU A 310 6.75 -3.46 5.34
C LEU A 310 7.56 -4.76 5.46
N VAL A 311 7.47 -5.46 6.58
CA VAL A 311 8.19 -6.72 6.82
C VAL A 311 7.77 -7.79 5.81
N VAL A 312 6.46 -7.99 5.61
CA VAL A 312 5.93 -8.97 4.66
C VAL A 312 6.41 -8.66 3.24
N ILE A 313 6.31 -7.41 2.81
CA ILE A 313 6.77 -6.98 1.48
C ILE A 313 8.29 -7.11 1.38
N ALA A 314 9.05 -6.75 2.42
CA ALA A 314 10.51 -6.86 2.40
C ALA A 314 10.98 -8.31 2.25
N VAL A 315 10.32 -9.26 2.92
CA VAL A 315 10.58 -10.70 2.76
C VAL A 315 10.24 -11.16 1.34
N HIS A 316 9.08 -10.74 0.83
CA HIS A 316 8.64 -11.04 -0.53
C HIS A 316 9.61 -10.52 -1.60
N GLU A 317 9.93 -9.22 -1.59
CA GLU A 317 10.88 -8.61 -2.53
C GLU A 317 12.31 -9.13 -2.33
N GLY A 318 12.67 -9.46 -1.09
CA GLY A 318 13.93 -10.13 -0.75
C GLY A 318 14.07 -11.49 -1.44
N GLY A 319 12.97 -12.22 -1.58
CA GLY A 319 12.89 -13.45 -2.35
C GLY A 319 13.20 -13.25 -3.84
N HIS A 320 12.58 -12.26 -4.49
CA HIS A 320 12.93 -11.89 -5.87
C HIS A 320 14.40 -11.48 -6.00
N TRP A 321 14.88 -10.64 -5.07
CA TRP A 321 16.25 -10.17 -5.07
C TRP A 321 17.26 -11.33 -4.95
N LEU A 322 17.01 -12.27 -4.04
CA LEU A 322 17.87 -13.44 -3.84
C LEU A 322 17.88 -14.35 -5.07
N ALA A 323 16.70 -14.61 -5.66
CA ALA A 323 16.61 -15.39 -6.89
C ALA A 323 17.32 -14.70 -8.06
N MET A 324 17.21 -13.38 -8.18
CA MET A 324 17.96 -12.60 -9.17
C MET A 324 19.48 -12.72 -8.93
N ARG A 325 19.94 -12.66 -7.67
CA ARG A 325 21.35 -12.86 -7.26
C ARG A 325 21.87 -14.22 -7.69
N TRP A 326 21.13 -15.28 -7.41
CA TRP A 326 21.51 -16.64 -7.80
C TRP A 326 21.43 -16.88 -9.30
N ALA A 327 20.45 -16.27 -9.98
CA ALA A 327 20.32 -16.35 -11.43
C ALA A 327 21.30 -15.45 -12.21
N GLY A 328 22.19 -14.71 -11.52
CA GLY A 328 23.24 -13.91 -12.15
C GLY A 328 22.78 -12.57 -12.73
N TYR A 329 21.64 -12.03 -12.27
CA TYR A 329 21.20 -10.68 -12.66
C TYR A 329 22.18 -9.64 -12.15
N GLN A 330 22.40 -8.56 -12.90
CA GLN A 330 23.21 -7.44 -12.48
C GLN A 330 22.35 -6.27 -12.00
N ARG A 331 22.98 -5.32 -11.29
CA ARG A 331 22.38 -4.04 -10.87
C ARG A 331 21.05 -4.18 -10.11
N GLN A 332 21.00 -5.17 -9.22
CA GLN A 332 19.80 -5.47 -8.45
C GLN A 332 19.50 -4.40 -7.40
N SER A 333 18.25 -3.98 -7.30
CA SER A 333 17.79 -3.04 -6.27
C SER A 333 16.37 -3.38 -5.81
N VAL A 334 16.06 -3.05 -4.56
CA VAL A 334 14.73 -3.17 -3.97
C VAL A 334 14.31 -1.79 -3.49
N PHE A 335 13.09 -1.38 -3.81
CA PHE A 335 12.50 -0.14 -3.32
C PHE A 335 11.01 -0.34 -3.01
N PHE A 336 10.50 0.47 -2.09
CA PHE A 336 9.10 0.44 -1.68
C PHE A 336 8.32 1.59 -2.31
N ILE A 337 7.12 1.31 -2.78
CA ILE A 337 6.19 2.29 -3.33
C ILE A 337 5.10 2.55 -2.28
N PRO A 338 5.08 3.74 -1.65
CA PRO A 338 4.13 4.04 -0.57
C PRO A 338 2.67 3.78 -0.97
N GLY A 339 1.96 2.99 -0.16
CA GLY A 339 0.54 2.65 -0.37
C GLY A 339 0.25 1.66 -1.51
N LEU A 340 1.27 1.15 -2.21
CA LEU A 340 1.11 0.20 -3.33
C LEU A 340 1.82 -1.13 -3.10
N GLY A 341 3.08 -1.14 -2.67
CA GLY A 341 3.84 -2.38 -2.51
C GLY A 341 5.36 -2.21 -2.59
N GLY A 342 6.05 -3.31 -2.88
CA GLY A 342 7.48 -3.33 -3.17
C GLY A 342 7.76 -3.43 -4.66
N MET A 343 9.02 -3.20 -5.05
CA MET A 343 9.51 -3.54 -6.37
C MET A 343 11.00 -3.89 -6.32
N ALA A 344 11.30 -5.14 -6.66
CA ALA A 344 12.64 -5.60 -6.97
C ALA A 344 12.93 -5.46 -8.47
N THR A 345 14.09 -4.89 -8.81
CA THR A 345 14.56 -4.74 -10.19
C THR A 345 15.93 -5.37 -10.35
N GLY A 346 16.21 -5.87 -11.55
CA GLY A 346 17.51 -6.41 -11.93
C GLY A 346 17.61 -6.55 -13.45
N GLU A 347 18.82 -6.49 -13.99
CA GLU A 347 19.08 -6.60 -15.43
C GLU A 347 19.75 -7.94 -15.75
N LYS A 348 19.13 -8.73 -16.63
CA LYS A 348 19.73 -9.90 -17.27
C LYS A 348 19.15 -10.08 -18.68
N ALA A 349 19.97 -9.84 -19.69
CA ALA A 349 19.55 -9.85 -21.10
C ALA A 349 19.16 -11.26 -21.58
N ASP A 350 19.86 -12.29 -21.11
CA ASP A 350 19.77 -13.69 -21.54
C ASP A 350 18.96 -14.58 -20.58
N ALA A 351 18.10 -13.99 -19.74
CA ALA A 351 17.32 -14.74 -18.77
C ALA A 351 16.38 -15.75 -19.47
N THR A 352 16.53 -17.04 -19.12
CA THR A 352 15.65 -18.09 -19.66
C THR A 352 14.23 -17.97 -19.10
N PRO A 353 13.20 -18.47 -19.82
CA PRO A 353 11.82 -18.43 -19.34
C PRO A 353 11.63 -19.06 -17.96
N LEU A 354 12.23 -20.23 -17.71
CA LEU A 354 12.16 -20.91 -16.41
C LEU A 354 12.93 -20.15 -15.31
N GLN A 355 14.03 -19.45 -15.64
CA GLN A 355 14.68 -18.55 -14.68
C GLN A 355 13.77 -17.38 -14.30
N LYS A 356 13.02 -16.81 -15.26
CA LYS A 356 12.04 -15.74 -14.96
C LYS A 356 10.91 -16.25 -14.06
N VAL A 357 10.37 -17.44 -14.35
CA VAL A 357 9.36 -18.09 -13.49
C VAL A 357 9.92 -18.33 -12.09
N GLY A 358 11.15 -18.85 -11.97
CA GLY A 358 11.81 -19.04 -10.68
C GLY A 358 11.94 -17.73 -9.90
N VAL A 359 12.34 -16.63 -10.56
CA VAL A 359 12.40 -15.31 -9.92
C VAL A 359 11.01 -14.84 -9.48
N TYR A 360 9.97 -14.95 -10.31
CA TYR A 360 8.61 -14.54 -9.95
C TYR A 360 8.01 -15.38 -8.82
N LEU A 361 8.32 -16.68 -8.74
CA LEU A 361 7.83 -17.55 -7.66
C LEU A 361 8.63 -17.38 -6.35
N ALA A 362 9.90 -16.97 -6.44
CA ALA A 362 10.76 -16.78 -5.29
C ALA A 362 10.30 -15.64 -4.36
N GLY A 363 9.46 -14.71 -4.83
CA GLY A 363 8.83 -13.72 -3.96
C GLY A 363 7.73 -14.32 -3.08
N PRO A 364 6.63 -14.84 -3.65
CA PRO A 364 5.50 -15.35 -2.90
C PRO A 364 5.80 -16.64 -2.11
N MET A 365 6.57 -17.58 -2.68
CA MET A 365 6.69 -18.93 -2.11
C MET A 365 7.32 -18.99 -0.72
N PRO A 366 8.43 -18.29 -0.41
CA PRO A 366 9.05 -18.37 0.91
C PRO A 366 8.12 -17.90 2.03
N GLY A 367 7.44 -16.76 1.84
CA GLY A 367 6.49 -16.25 2.83
C GLY A 367 5.28 -17.17 2.98
N LEU A 368 4.78 -17.71 1.88
CA LEU A 368 3.62 -18.60 1.89
C LEU A 368 3.92 -19.93 2.61
N LEU A 369 5.06 -20.55 2.33
CA LEU A 369 5.49 -21.78 3.00
C LEU A 369 5.74 -21.54 4.50
N LEU A 370 6.33 -20.40 4.86
CA LEU A 370 6.57 -20.03 6.26
C LEU A 370 5.25 -19.84 7.00
N ALA A 371 4.30 -19.09 6.43
CA ALA A 371 3.01 -18.83 7.05
C ALA A 371 2.20 -20.13 7.24
N VAL A 372 2.10 -20.95 6.19
CA VAL A 372 1.39 -22.24 6.26
C VAL A 372 2.07 -23.20 7.24
N GLY A 373 3.41 -23.27 7.23
CA GLY A 373 4.19 -24.12 8.14
C GLY A 373 4.02 -23.70 9.61
N ALA A 374 4.02 -22.40 9.90
CA ALA A 374 3.78 -21.89 11.24
C ALA A 374 2.35 -22.17 11.72
N LEU A 375 1.34 -21.91 10.87
CA LEU A 375 -0.06 -22.23 11.16
C LEU A 375 -0.28 -23.73 11.38
N ALA A 376 0.45 -24.57 10.64
CA ALA A 376 0.46 -26.01 10.86
C ALA A 376 1.04 -26.33 12.24
N ALA A 377 2.25 -25.88 12.54
CA ALA A 377 2.88 -26.15 13.81
C ALA A 377 2.01 -25.74 15.02
N VAL A 378 1.28 -24.61 14.93
CA VAL A 378 0.28 -24.21 15.92
C VAL A 378 -0.92 -25.17 15.93
N GLY A 379 -1.53 -25.45 14.77
CA GLY A 379 -2.71 -26.33 14.67
C GLY A 379 -2.49 -27.76 15.18
N TRP A 380 -1.28 -28.29 15.04
CA TRP A 380 -0.86 -29.60 15.57
C TRP A 380 -0.34 -29.55 17.02
N GLY A 381 -0.28 -28.36 17.64
CA GLY A 381 0.20 -28.18 19.01
C GLY A 381 1.71 -28.33 19.19
N LEU A 382 2.50 -28.24 18.09
CA LEU A 382 3.96 -28.22 18.12
C LEU A 382 4.50 -26.85 18.56
N LEU A 383 3.70 -25.79 18.38
CA LEU A 383 3.97 -24.44 18.88
C LEU A 383 2.80 -23.96 19.75
N PRO A 384 3.06 -23.13 20.77
CA PRO A 384 2.00 -22.48 21.53
C PRO A 384 1.19 -21.52 20.64
N GLN A 385 -0.03 -21.17 21.08
CA GLN A 385 -0.84 -20.17 20.40
C GLN A 385 -0.09 -18.83 20.36
N PRO A 386 0.14 -18.26 19.18
CA PRO A 386 0.93 -17.04 19.06
C PRO A 386 0.10 -15.82 19.52
N PRO A 387 0.76 -14.77 20.06
CA PRO A 387 0.09 -13.52 20.40
C PRO A 387 -0.59 -12.89 19.17
N ALA A 388 -1.60 -12.06 19.40
CA ALA A 388 -2.50 -11.55 18.35
C ALA A 388 -1.76 -10.91 17.16
N TRP A 389 -0.76 -10.07 17.43
CA TRP A 389 0.07 -9.43 16.40
C TRP A 389 0.85 -10.43 15.53
N THR A 390 1.32 -11.55 16.10
CA THR A 390 2.03 -12.60 15.35
C THR A 390 1.06 -13.35 14.46
N MET A 391 -0.15 -13.65 14.97
CA MET A 391 -1.22 -14.23 14.15
C MET A 391 -1.59 -13.31 12.99
N GLN A 392 -1.73 -12.00 13.26
CA GLN A 392 -1.96 -10.97 12.23
C GLN A 392 -0.83 -10.92 11.18
N LEU A 393 0.44 -10.99 11.61
CA LEU A 393 1.59 -11.00 10.70
C LEU A 393 1.62 -12.26 9.83
N LEU A 394 1.35 -13.44 10.40
CA LEU A 394 1.27 -14.70 9.66
C LEU A 394 0.14 -14.66 8.63
N LEU A 395 -1.02 -14.11 9.03
CA LEU A 395 -2.16 -13.88 8.14
C LEU A 395 -1.82 -12.92 7.00
N LEU A 396 -1.22 -11.79 7.31
CA LEU A 396 -0.81 -10.81 6.29
C LEU A 396 0.22 -11.42 5.34
N THR A 397 1.16 -12.20 5.88
CA THR A 397 2.13 -12.96 5.08
C THR A 397 1.41 -13.94 4.15
N LEU A 398 0.44 -14.69 4.65
CA LEU A 398 -0.34 -15.64 3.84
C LEU A 398 -1.11 -14.91 2.73
N VAL A 399 -1.87 -13.87 3.07
CA VAL A 399 -2.76 -13.14 2.16
C VAL A 399 -1.96 -12.40 1.09
N VAL A 400 -0.92 -11.64 1.45
CA VAL A 400 -0.13 -10.86 0.49
C VAL A 400 0.59 -11.78 -0.50
N ASN A 401 1.17 -12.89 -0.04
CA ASN A 401 1.88 -13.81 -0.92
C ASN A 401 0.91 -14.63 -1.79
N ALA A 402 -0.23 -15.06 -1.25
CA ALA A 402 -1.27 -15.74 -2.02
C ALA A 402 -1.88 -14.82 -3.08
N PHE A 403 -2.14 -13.56 -2.73
CA PHE A 403 -2.64 -12.55 -3.66
C PHE A 403 -1.65 -12.33 -4.81
N ASN A 404 -0.36 -12.18 -4.52
CA ASN A 404 0.66 -12.03 -5.58
C ASN A 404 0.79 -13.25 -6.50
N LEU A 405 0.38 -14.44 -6.05
CA LEU A 405 0.36 -15.65 -6.87
C LEU A 405 -0.85 -15.74 -7.79
N LEU A 406 -1.86 -14.87 -7.65
CA LEU A 406 -3.03 -14.87 -8.53
C LEU A 406 -2.65 -14.58 -9.99
N PRO A 407 -3.35 -15.20 -10.96
CA PRO A 407 -3.12 -14.97 -12.38
C PRO A 407 -3.76 -13.64 -12.81
N LEU A 408 -3.25 -12.52 -12.28
CA LEU A 408 -3.73 -11.17 -12.57
C LEU A 408 -2.55 -10.23 -12.78
N THR A 409 -2.49 -9.53 -13.91
CA THR A 409 -1.47 -8.49 -14.15
C THR A 409 -1.80 -7.25 -13.32
N PRO A 410 -0.87 -6.69 -12.51
CA PRO A 410 0.60 -6.80 -12.59
C PRO A 410 1.27 -7.75 -11.58
N LEU A 411 0.51 -8.59 -10.86
CA LEU A 411 1.00 -9.51 -9.83
C LEU A 411 1.93 -10.58 -10.41
N ASP A 412 2.73 -11.23 -9.56
CA ASP A 412 3.74 -12.20 -9.99
C ASP A 412 3.15 -13.41 -10.70
N GLY A 413 2.02 -13.94 -10.23
CA GLY A 413 1.30 -15.03 -10.89
C GLY A 413 0.85 -14.64 -12.30
N GLY A 414 0.39 -13.40 -12.47
CA GLY A 414 0.10 -12.82 -13.79
C GLY A 414 1.33 -12.75 -14.68
N ARG A 415 2.49 -12.35 -14.15
CA ARG A 415 3.77 -12.30 -14.88
C ARG A 415 4.26 -13.69 -15.27
N VAL A 416 4.08 -14.70 -14.41
CA VAL A 416 4.36 -16.10 -14.73
C VAL A 416 3.51 -16.54 -15.92
N VAL A 417 2.18 -16.34 -15.85
CA VAL A 417 1.24 -16.68 -16.92
C VAL A 417 1.60 -15.97 -18.23
N GLU A 418 1.86 -14.67 -18.20
CA GLU A 418 2.27 -13.91 -19.38
C GLU A 418 3.56 -14.43 -20.01
N SER A 419 4.57 -14.73 -19.19
CA SER A 419 5.87 -15.19 -19.65
C SER A 419 5.84 -16.59 -20.27
N LEU A 420 4.90 -17.44 -19.83
CA LEU A 420 4.78 -18.82 -20.30
C LEU A 420 3.79 -18.97 -21.46
N LEU A 421 2.59 -18.40 -21.35
CA LEU A 421 1.49 -18.64 -22.30
C LEU A 421 1.41 -17.57 -23.39
N PHE A 422 1.76 -16.33 -23.07
CA PHE A 422 1.47 -15.19 -23.95
C PHE A 422 2.71 -14.50 -24.52
N ALA A 423 3.91 -15.05 -24.29
CA ALA A 423 5.17 -14.53 -24.82
C ALA A 423 5.19 -14.39 -26.35
N ARG A 424 4.39 -15.18 -27.07
CA ARG A 424 4.24 -15.12 -28.54
C ARG A 424 2.92 -14.51 -29.01
N LEU A 425 2.05 -14.15 -28.08
CA LEU A 425 0.69 -13.66 -28.35
C LEU A 425 0.44 -12.35 -27.60
N PRO A 426 1.02 -11.22 -28.06
CA PRO A 426 0.85 -9.92 -27.40
C PRO A 426 -0.62 -9.53 -27.20
N ALA A 427 -1.47 -9.92 -28.16
CA ALA A 427 -2.92 -9.75 -28.09
C ALA A 427 -3.54 -10.36 -26.82
N MET A 428 -3.14 -11.59 -26.50
CA MET A 428 -3.70 -12.34 -25.38
C MET A 428 -3.21 -11.79 -24.04
N ARG A 429 -1.99 -11.22 -23.98
CA ARG A 429 -1.52 -10.49 -22.79
C ARG A 429 -2.46 -9.35 -22.41
N LEU A 430 -2.86 -8.55 -23.40
CA LEU A 430 -3.79 -7.45 -23.16
C LEU A 430 -5.19 -7.96 -22.78
N VAL A 431 -5.71 -8.99 -23.46
CA VAL A 431 -7.02 -9.57 -23.11
C VAL A 431 -7.02 -10.12 -21.69
N PHE A 432 -5.94 -10.79 -21.29
CA PHE A 432 -5.74 -11.28 -19.94
C PHE A 432 -5.68 -10.15 -18.92
N ALA A 433 -4.93 -9.08 -19.20
CA ALA A 433 -4.88 -7.90 -18.33
C ALA A 433 -6.26 -7.23 -18.19
N LEU A 434 -7.01 -7.08 -19.30
CA LEU A 434 -8.38 -6.54 -19.30
C LEU A 434 -9.34 -7.40 -18.50
N ALA A 435 -9.28 -8.73 -18.65
CA ALA A 435 -10.07 -9.66 -17.87
C ALA A 435 -9.75 -9.56 -16.38
N GLY A 436 -8.47 -9.44 -16.03
CA GLY A 436 -8.05 -9.26 -14.65
C GLY A 436 -8.52 -7.93 -14.04
N MET A 437 -8.46 -6.85 -14.80
CA MET A 437 -8.98 -5.54 -14.37
C MET A 437 -10.51 -5.51 -14.27
N ALA A 438 -11.21 -6.22 -15.16
CA ALA A 438 -12.65 -6.41 -15.05
C ALA A 438 -13.03 -7.22 -13.80
N ALA A 439 -12.26 -8.26 -13.47
CA ALA A 439 -12.46 -9.05 -12.26
C ALA A 439 -12.21 -8.22 -10.98
N LEU A 440 -11.09 -7.47 -10.94
CA LEU A 440 -10.79 -6.56 -9.82
C LEU A 440 -11.81 -5.43 -9.69
N GLY A 441 -12.25 -4.85 -10.81
CA GLY A 441 -13.28 -3.82 -10.83
C GLY A 441 -14.65 -4.33 -10.41
N GLY A 442 -15.02 -5.54 -10.84
CA GLY A 442 -16.22 -6.24 -10.37
C GLY A 442 -16.16 -6.51 -8.86
N LEU A 443 -14.99 -6.95 -8.36
CA LEU A 443 -14.76 -7.16 -6.93
C LEU A 443 -14.83 -5.85 -6.15
N ALA A 444 -14.20 -4.77 -6.62
CA ALA A 444 -14.25 -3.44 -6.01
C ALA A 444 -15.68 -2.89 -5.93
N TRP A 445 -16.43 -3.04 -7.02
CA TRP A 445 -17.83 -2.64 -7.10
C TRP A 445 -18.70 -3.43 -6.11
N PHE A 446 -18.49 -4.75 -6.06
CA PHE A 446 -19.25 -5.65 -5.19
C PHE A 446 -18.93 -5.46 -3.71
N SER A 447 -17.65 -5.32 -3.35
CA SER A 447 -17.21 -5.17 -1.96
C SER A 447 -17.42 -3.76 -1.40
N ARG A 448 -17.57 -2.74 -2.27
CA ARG A 448 -17.52 -1.31 -1.95
C ARG A 448 -16.27 -0.92 -1.14
N ASP A 449 -15.19 -1.72 -1.26
CA ASP A 449 -13.95 -1.49 -0.53
C ASP A 449 -13.17 -0.34 -1.20
N PRO A 450 -12.83 0.73 -0.45
CA PRO A 450 -12.13 1.88 -1.01
C PRO A 450 -10.72 1.55 -1.49
N LEU A 451 -10.03 0.58 -0.88
CA LEU A 451 -8.67 0.18 -1.25
C LEU A 451 -8.67 -0.55 -2.58
N ILE A 452 -9.55 -1.54 -2.76
CA ILE A 452 -9.67 -2.29 -4.03
C ILE A 452 -10.11 -1.34 -5.15
N SER A 453 -10.98 -0.37 -4.85
CA SER A 453 -11.40 0.66 -5.80
C SER A 453 -10.25 1.57 -6.24
N ILE A 454 -9.45 2.08 -5.30
CA ILE A 454 -8.27 2.90 -5.61
C ILE A 454 -7.25 2.09 -6.41
N LEU A 455 -6.95 0.86 -5.98
CA LEU A 455 -6.01 -0.04 -6.67
C LEU A 455 -6.47 -0.28 -8.11
N THR A 456 -7.74 -0.64 -8.32
CA THR A 456 -8.30 -0.84 -9.65
C THR A 456 -8.19 0.42 -10.49
N GLY A 457 -8.52 1.59 -9.93
CA GLY A 457 -8.39 2.88 -10.61
C GLY A 457 -6.96 3.16 -11.08
N VAL A 458 -5.95 2.94 -10.23
CA VAL A 458 -4.53 3.11 -10.58
C VAL A 458 -4.10 2.13 -11.66
N LEU A 459 -4.53 0.86 -11.60
CA LEU A 459 -4.21 -0.14 -12.62
C LEU A 459 -4.85 0.16 -13.98
N LEU A 460 -6.10 0.65 -13.98
CA LEU A 460 -6.81 1.08 -15.19
C LEU A 460 -6.10 2.23 -15.91
N MET A 461 -5.45 3.14 -15.17
CA MET A 461 -4.63 4.21 -15.77
C MET A 461 -3.44 3.66 -16.58
N GLY A 462 -3.01 2.41 -16.31
CA GLY A 462 -1.95 1.72 -17.05
C GLY A 462 -2.39 1.08 -18.37
N LEU A 463 -3.69 0.86 -18.61
CA LEU A 463 -4.20 0.20 -19.81
C LEU A 463 -3.82 0.87 -21.13
N PRO A 464 -3.92 2.21 -21.27
CA PRO A 464 -3.53 2.87 -22.52
C PRO A 464 -2.06 2.64 -22.87
N TRP A 465 -1.19 2.48 -21.87
CA TRP A 465 0.21 2.13 -22.07
C TRP A 465 0.36 0.68 -22.55
N GLN A 466 -0.30 -0.27 -21.89
CA GLN A 466 -0.27 -1.69 -22.29
C GLN A 466 -0.81 -1.91 -23.72
N TRP A 467 -1.88 -1.21 -24.10
CA TRP A 467 -2.41 -1.23 -25.48
C TRP A 467 -1.35 -0.78 -26.49
N ARG A 468 -0.64 0.32 -26.21
CA ARG A 468 0.40 0.85 -27.10
C ARG A 468 1.59 -0.10 -27.22
N VAL A 469 2.02 -0.69 -26.11
CA VAL A 469 3.11 -1.69 -26.10
C VAL A 469 2.70 -2.93 -26.89
N MET A 470 1.47 -3.42 -26.73
CA MET A 470 0.95 -4.54 -27.54
C MET A 470 0.98 -4.24 -29.03
N GLN A 471 0.53 -3.05 -29.46
CA GLN A 471 0.57 -2.67 -30.88
C GLN A 471 2.00 -2.68 -31.42
N LEU A 472 2.95 -2.23 -30.59
CA LEU A 472 4.36 -2.26 -30.94
C LEU A 472 4.92 -3.69 -31.00
N GLU A 473 4.67 -4.54 -30.00
CA GLU A 473 5.08 -5.95 -29.99
C GLU A 473 4.53 -6.70 -31.22
N ARG A 474 3.26 -6.45 -31.60
CA ARG A 474 2.66 -7.01 -32.83
C ARG A 474 3.38 -6.55 -34.09
N ALA A 475 3.72 -5.26 -34.17
CA ALA A 475 4.46 -4.71 -35.31
C ALA A 475 5.86 -5.33 -35.41
N VAL A 476 6.54 -5.52 -34.28
CA VAL A 476 7.85 -6.18 -34.24
C VAL A 476 7.75 -7.65 -34.65
N HIS A 477 6.79 -8.41 -34.09
CA HIS A 477 6.59 -9.81 -34.47
C HIS A 477 6.32 -9.97 -35.97
N ARG A 478 5.45 -9.14 -36.56
CA ARG A 478 5.19 -9.18 -38.01
C ARG A 478 6.46 -8.95 -38.83
N THR A 479 7.29 -7.99 -38.42
CA THR A 479 8.54 -7.64 -39.12
C THR A 479 9.62 -8.73 -38.95
N LEU A 480 9.67 -9.40 -37.81
CA LEU A 480 10.59 -10.52 -37.59
C LEU A 480 10.19 -11.77 -38.39
N HIS A 481 8.90 -12.04 -38.57
CA HIS A 481 8.42 -13.18 -39.36
C HIS A 481 8.72 -13.06 -40.87
N THR A 482 9.01 -11.86 -41.36
CA THR A 482 9.41 -11.63 -42.76
C THR A 482 10.91 -11.80 -43.03
N LEU A 483 11.74 -11.99 -41.99
CA LEU A 483 13.18 -12.24 -42.14
C LEU A 483 13.45 -13.73 -42.38
N PRO A 484 14.44 -14.10 -43.22
CA PRO A 484 14.80 -15.49 -43.48
C PRO A 484 15.11 -16.27 -42.19
N GLN A 485 14.55 -17.48 -42.07
CA GLN A 485 14.56 -18.34 -40.86
C GLN A 485 15.97 -18.64 -40.30
N GLN A 486 17.04 -18.49 -41.10
CA GLN A 486 18.42 -18.74 -40.69
C GLN A 486 19.01 -17.65 -39.76
N GLU A 487 18.53 -16.40 -39.82
CA GLU A 487 18.97 -15.32 -38.90
C GLU A 487 18.16 -15.28 -37.59
N ALA A 488 16.96 -15.87 -37.58
CA ALA A 488 16.07 -15.87 -36.43
C ALA A 488 16.48 -16.85 -35.31
N CYS A 489 17.41 -17.77 -35.59
CA CYS A 489 17.77 -18.89 -34.71
C CYS A 489 19.13 -18.79 -34.01
N GLN A 490 19.88 -17.69 -34.12
CA GLN A 490 21.24 -17.61 -33.56
C GLN A 490 21.38 -16.61 -32.41
N ALA A 491 21.75 -17.14 -31.23
CA ALA A 491 22.29 -16.47 -30.03
C ALA A 491 21.44 -15.34 -29.39
N PRO A 492 21.62 -15.06 -28.08
CA PRO A 492 21.05 -13.85 -27.48
C PRO A 492 21.54 -12.63 -28.25
N VAL A 493 20.60 -11.86 -28.77
CA VAL A 493 20.93 -10.72 -29.63
C VAL A 493 21.62 -9.65 -28.79
N ARG A 494 22.77 -9.15 -29.25
CA ARG A 494 23.51 -8.08 -28.57
C ARG A 494 22.61 -6.87 -28.39
N GLU A 495 22.85 -6.12 -27.31
CA GLU A 495 22.02 -4.96 -26.98
C GLU A 495 21.94 -3.94 -28.12
N ALA A 496 23.06 -3.67 -28.81
CA ALA A 496 23.09 -2.77 -29.96
C ALA A 496 22.15 -3.22 -31.08
N ASP A 497 22.17 -4.50 -31.46
CA ASP A 497 21.34 -5.05 -32.53
C ASP A 497 19.86 -5.06 -32.14
N ALA A 498 19.54 -5.36 -30.87
CA ALA A 498 18.18 -5.31 -30.36
C ALA A 498 17.61 -3.88 -30.36
N VAL A 499 18.43 -2.88 -29.99
CA VAL A 499 18.07 -1.46 -30.07
C VAL A 499 17.84 -1.04 -31.51
N HIS A 500 18.74 -1.39 -32.43
CA HIS A 500 18.57 -1.12 -33.86
C HIS A 500 17.27 -1.70 -34.38
N ARG A 501 16.96 -2.97 -34.09
CA ARG A 501 15.69 -3.60 -34.52
C ARG A 501 14.46 -2.92 -33.94
N ALA A 502 14.50 -2.52 -32.67
CA ALA A 502 13.39 -1.78 -32.04
C ALA A 502 13.13 -0.44 -32.74
N PHE A 503 14.18 0.35 -33.00
CA PHE A 503 14.03 1.63 -33.69
C PHE A 503 13.67 1.51 -35.17
N GLY A 504 14.05 0.40 -35.83
CA GLY A 504 13.61 0.09 -37.19
C GLY A 504 12.09 -0.05 -37.28
N VAL A 505 11.47 -0.80 -36.36
CA VAL A 505 10.01 -0.94 -36.30
C VAL A 505 9.32 0.37 -35.92
N LEU A 506 9.94 1.16 -35.04
CA LEU A 506 9.42 2.47 -34.66
C LEU A 506 9.45 3.52 -35.80
N GLN A 507 10.11 3.25 -36.94
CA GLN A 507 10.01 4.09 -38.14
C GLN A 507 8.68 3.93 -38.90
N GLN A 508 7.87 2.91 -38.60
CA GLN A 508 6.59 2.70 -39.28
C GLN A 508 5.63 3.88 -39.05
N PRO A 509 4.74 4.22 -40.01
CA PRO A 509 3.85 5.39 -39.93
C PRO A 509 3.01 5.47 -38.66
N ALA A 510 2.66 4.32 -38.07
CA ALA A 510 1.89 4.22 -36.83
C ALA A 510 2.63 4.80 -35.61
N PHE A 511 3.97 4.70 -35.58
CA PHE A 511 4.83 5.10 -34.46
C PHE A 511 5.72 6.30 -34.77
N ALA A 512 5.91 6.62 -36.05
CA ALA A 512 6.74 7.73 -36.52
C ALA A 512 6.28 9.13 -36.04
N ARG A 513 5.06 9.24 -35.52
CA ARG A 513 4.53 10.49 -34.92
C ARG A 513 4.82 10.62 -33.42
N TRP A 514 5.38 9.60 -32.78
CA TRP A 514 5.67 9.65 -31.35
C TRP A 514 6.92 10.49 -31.08
N PRO A 515 6.93 11.33 -30.03
CA PRO A 515 8.15 12.01 -29.60
C PRO A 515 9.21 11.00 -29.19
N PHE A 516 10.49 11.37 -29.35
CA PHE A 516 11.62 10.49 -29.07
C PHE A 516 11.54 9.87 -27.66
N VAL A 517 11.16 10.64 -26.63
CA VAL A 517 11.03 10.12 -25.25
C VAL A 517 10.08 8.93 -25.17
N ARG A 518 8.95 8.95 -25.89
CA ARG A 518 8.00 7.84 -25.94
C ARG A 518 8.55 6.66 -26.75
N ARG A 519 9.23 6.94 -27.87
CA ARG A 519 9.89 5.91 -28.69
C ARG A 519 11.00 5.20 -27.90
N ALA A 520 11.83 5.96 -27.20
CA ALA A 520 12.87 5.47 -26.29
C ALA A 520 12.28 4.63 -25.15
N ALA A 521 11.21 5.10 -24.50
CA ALA A 521 10.53 4.33 -23.46
C ALA A 521 9.97 3.00 -24.01
N ALA A 522 9.40 3.02 -25.22
CA ALA A 522 8.88 1.82 -25.87
C ALA A 522 9.99 0.85 -26.31
N ALA A 523 11.09 1.37 -26.88
CA ALA A 523 12.28 0.58 -27.20
C ALA A 523 12.89 -0.07 -25.95
N GLY A 524 12.98 0.68 -24.85
CA GLY A 524 13.42 0.16 -23.55
C GLY A 524 12.52 -0.94 -22.99
N ALA A 525 11.19 -0.82 -23.16
CA ALA A 525 10.23 -1.83 -22.74
C ALA A 525 10.30 -3.12 -23.59
N LEU A 526 10.65 -3.01 -24.88
CA LEU A 526 10.83 -4.15 -25.78
C LEU A 526 12.19 -4.83 -25.64
N LEU A 527 13.21 -4.11 -25.17
CA LEU A 527 14.58 -4.61 -25.16
C LEU A 527 14.71 -5.98 -24.48
N PRO A 528 14.08 -6.26 -23.32
CA PRO A 528 14.11 -7.58 -22.71
C PRO A 528 13.43 -8.66 -23.56
N SER A 529 12.33 -8.37 -24.25
CA SER A 529 11.64 -9.36 -25.10
C SER A 529 12.39 -9.63 -26.40
N LEU A 530 13.18 -8.68 -26.90
CA LEU A 530 14.04 -8.86 -28.08
C LEU A 530 15.35 -9.59 -27.80
N GLN A 531 15.82 -9.52 -26.54
CA GLN A 531 17.06 -10.17 -26.11
C GLN A 531 16.80 -11.58 -25.56
N SER A 532 15.63 -11.84 -24.98
CA SER A 532 15.29 -13.13 -24.39
C SER A 532 14.55 -14.06 -25.35
N ARG A 533 14.78 -15.37 -25.24
CA ARG A 533 14.04 -16.37 -26.03
C ARG A 533 12.64 -16.62 -25.47
N ALA A 534 11.67 -16.85 -26.34
CA ALA A 534 10.36 -17.36 -25.94
C ALA A 534 10.46 -18.82 -25.46
N PRO A 535 9.63 -19.26 -24.50
CA PRO A 535 9.61 -20.66 -24.05
C PRO A 535 9.24 -21.61 -25.19
N GLY A 536 9.85 -22.80 -25.18
CA GLY A 536 9.36 -23.94 -25.96
C GLY A 536 8.06 -24.50 -25.36
N TRP A 537 7.33 -25.34 -26.09
CA TRP A 537 6.07 -25.91 -25.57
C TRP A 537 6.28 -26.77 -24.32
N ALA A 538 7.32 -27.61 -24.31
CA ALA A 538 7.68 -28.44 -23.15
C ALA A 538 8.06 -27.59 -21.92
N GLU A 539 8.84 -26.52 -22.12
CA GLU A 539 9.20 -25.58 -21.06
C GLU A 539 7.98 -24.80 -20.55
N GLY A 540 7.07 -24.44 -21.45
CA GLY A 540 5.79 -23.81 -21.12
C GLY A 540 4.92 -24.71 -20.25
N ALA A 541 4.76 -25.97 -20.63
CA ALA A 541 3.99 -26.96 -19.87
C ALA A 541 4.63 -27.26 -18.51
N ALA A 542 5.95 -27.45 -18.46
CA ALA A 542 6.68 -27.67 -17.20
C ALA A 542 6.57 -26.45 -16.26
N GLY A 543 6.76 -25.24 -16.80
CA GLY A 543 6.61 -24.00 -16.03
C GLY A 543 5.19 -23.82 -15.48
N LEU A 544 4.17 -24.15 -16.28
CA LEU A 544 2.77 -24.08 -15.85
C LEU A 544 2.45 -25.12 -14.78
N ALA A 545 2.99 -26.34 -14.89
CA ALA A 545 2.84 -27.37 -13.87
C ALA A 545 3.46 -26.95 -12.54
N ILE A 546 4.66 -26.34 -12.57
CA ILE A 546 5.31 -25.78 -11.37
C ILE A 546 4.44 -24.67 -10.77
N TYR A 547 3.92 -23.76 -11.59
CA TYR A 547 3.05 -22.69 -11.12
C TYR A 547 1.76 -23.20 -10.47
N LEU A 548 1.09 -24.19 -11.10
CA LEU A 548 -0.11 -24.81 -10.55
C LEU A 548 0.19 -25.54 -9.22
N ALA A 549 1.33 -26.21 -9.11
CA ALA A 549 1.75 -26.83 -7.86
C ALA A 549 1.95 -25.78 -6.75
N CYS A 550 2.62 -24.65 -7.06
CA CYS A 550 2.79 -23.54 -6.14
C CYS A 550 1.45 -22.91 -5.71
N LEU A 551 0.44 -22.90 -6.59
CA LEU A 551 -0.88 -22.36 -6.30
C LEU A 551 -1.72 -23.32 -5.43
N LEU A 552 -1.68 -24.63 -5.72
CA LEU A 552 -2.54 -25.62 -5.09
C LEU A 552 -1.98 -26.18 -3.78
N LEU A 553 -0.66 -26.36 -3.67
CA LEU A 553 -0.02 -26.97 -2.49
C LEU A 553 -0.33 -26.21 -1.18
N PRO A 554 -0.24 -24.87 -1.10
CA PRO A 554 -0.56 -24.12 0.11
C PRO A 554 -2.02 -24.25 0.51
N VAL A 555 -2.93 -24.24 -0.46
CA VAL A 555 -4.38 -24.44 -0.22
C VAL A 555 -4.64 -25.84 0.32
N ALA A 556 -4.04 -26.86 -0.30
CA ALA A 556 -4.16 -28.24 0.15
C ALA A 556 -3.59 -28.42 1.57
N MET A 557 -2.45 -27.80 1.87
CA MET A 557 -1.89 -27.82 3.22
C MET A 557 -2.84 -27.19 4.22
N VAL A 558 -3.32 -25.96 4.00
CA VAL A 558 -4.29 -25.27 4.88
C VAL A 558 -5.56 -26.11 5.10
N MET A 559 -6.11 -26.72 4.04
CA MET A 559 -7.24 -27.65 4.14
C MET A 559 -6.89 -28.91 4.95
N GLY A 560 -5.66 -29.42 4.81
CA GLY A 560 -5.14 -30.51 5.64
C GLY A 560 -5.08 -30.15 7.12
N ILE A 561 -4.61 -28.93 7.46
CA ILE A 561 -4.62 -28.42 8.84
C ILE A 561 -6.05 -28.40 9.37
N HIS A 562 -6.99 -27.88 8.59
CA HIS A 562 -8.41 -27.80 8.96
C HIS A 562 -9.00 -29.17 9.35
N GLN A 563 -8.68 -30.19 8.57
CA GLN A 563 -9.30 -31.50 8.68
C GLN A 563 -8.61 -32.40 9.70
N ALA A 564 -7.28 -32.35 9.79
CA ALA A 564 -6.48 -33.33 10.53
C ALA A 564 -5.89 -32.79 11.84
N ALA A 565 -5.71 -31.47 11.98
CA ALA A 565 -5.04 -30.91 13.15
C ALA A 565 -6.04 -30.71 14.32
N PRO A 566 -5.70 -31.11 15.56
CA PRO A 566 -6.62 -31.04 16.71
C PRO A 566 -7.15 -29.63 17.00
N GLN A 567 -6.30 -28.61 16.82
CA GLN A 567 -6.65 -27.20 16.98
C GLN A 567 -6.85 -26.50 15.63
N GLY A 568 -6.79 -27.22 14.51
CA GLY A 568 -6.82 -26.66 13.16
C GLY A 568 -8.08 -25.84 12.87
N ARG A 569 -9.24 -26.27 13.39
CA ARG A 569 -10.50 -25.51 13.27
C ARG A 569 -10.48 -24.19 14.04
N GLN A 570 -9.80 -24.11 15.18
CA GLN A 570 -9.67 -22.89 15.97
C GLN A 570 -8.68 -21.92 15.31
N VAL A 571 -7.54 -22.43 14.84
CA VAL A 571 -6.54 -21.65 14.09
C VAL A 571 -7.14 -21.06 12.81
N LEU A 572 -7.98 -21.82 12.10
CA LEU A 572 -8.68 -21.35 10.90
C LEU A 572 -9.84 -20.41 11.20
N ALA A 573 -10.54 -20.58 12.32
CA ALA A 573 -11.53 -19.61 12.78
C ALA A 573 -10.86 -18.26 13.15
N ALA A 574 -9.69 -18.30 13.77
CA ALA A 574 -8.89 -17.10 14.05
C ALA A 574 -8.43 -16.37 12.77
N LEU A 575 -8.33 -17.05 11.61
CA LEU A 575 -8.06 -16.37 10.33
C LEU A 575 -9.22 -15.48 9.86
N TRP A 576 -10.44 -15.72 10.36
CA TRP A 576 -11.66 -15.02 9.95
C TRP A 576 -12.17 -14.03 11.01
N ASP A 577 -11.76 -14.20 12.27
CA ASP A 577 -12.12 -13.35 13.43
C ASP A 577 -11.19 -12.14 13.65
N VAL A 578 -10.42 -11.70 12.63
CA VAL A 578 -9.64 -10.46 12.76
C VAL A 578 -10.58 -9.26 12.68
N GLU A 579 -11.11 -8.88 13.84
CA GLU A 579 -11.72 -7.58 14.06
C GLU A 579 -10.65 -6.50 13.85
N LEU A 580 -10.65 -5.90 12.66
CA LEU A 580 -9.94 -4.66 12.38
C LEU A 580 -10.57 -3.54 13.22
N SER A 581 -10.19 -3.47 14.50
CA SER A 581 -10.55 -2.36 15.37
C SER A 581 -9.77 -1.12 14.94
N ALA A 582 -10.39 -0.29 14.10
CA ALA A 582 -9.93 1.07 13.87
C ALA A 582 -10.21 1.92 15.12
N ARG A 583 -9.34 1.85 16.13
CA ARG A 583 -9.11 3.01 17.02
C ARG A 583 -8.11 3.91 16.31
N ARG A 584 -8.60 5.00 15.72
CA ARG A 584 -7.72 6.13 15.37
C ARG A 584 -7.11 6.60 16.69
N ASP A 585 -5.77 6.62 16.72
CA ASP A 585 -4.93 7.25 17.75
C ASP A 585 -4.33 6.37 18.88
N TYR A 586 -4.37 5.04 18.78
CA TYR A 586 -3.64 4.16 19.74
C TYR A 586 -2.34 3.63 19.13
N VAL A 587 -1.18 3.96 19.73
CA VAL A 587 0.15 3.44 19.33
C VAL A 587 0.75 2.69 20.53
N PRO A 588 0.75 1.34 20.53
CA PRO A 588 1.17 0.53 21.67
C PRO A 588 2.59 0.84 22.16
N GLU A 589 3.52 1.11 21.24
CA GLU A 589 4.93 1.42 21.57
C GLU A 589 5.08 2.74 22.34
N GLN A 590 4.30 3.77 21.97
CA GLN A 590 4.31 5.06 22.67
C GLN A 590 3.67 4.91 24.04
N HIS A 591 2.55 4.19 24.11
CA HIS A 591 1.87 3.89 25.37
C HIS A 591 2.80 3.11 26.32
N LEU A 592 3.54 2.11 25.82
CA LEU A 592 4.54 1.38 26.59
C LEU A 592 5.70 2.27 27.04
N ALA A 593 6.21 3.15 26.18
CA ALA A 593 7.28 4.08 26.55
C ALA A 593 6.84 5.08 27.63
N GLU A 594 5.58 5.53 27.58
CA GLU A 594 4.98 6.36 28.63
C GLU A 594 4.85 5.59 29.95
N ILE A 595 4.46 4.31 29.89
CA ILE A 595 4.43 3.42 31.05
C ILE A 595 5.85 3.22 31.62
N GLU A 596 6.85 2.90 30.79
CA GLU A 596 8.22 2.68 31.25
C GLU A 596 8.87 3.95 31.80
N ALA A 597 8.56 5.13 31.24
CA ALA A 597 8.99 6.40 31.81
C ALA A 597 8.37 6.65 33.18
N ARG A 598 7.10 6.28 33.38
CA ARG A 598 6.40 6.34 34.67
C ARG A 598 7.02 5.37 35.69
N LEU A 599 7.35 4.15 35.25
CA LEU A 599 8.02 3.14 36.08
C LEU A 599 9.44 3.56 36.49
N ALA A 600 10.22 4.15 35.57
CA ALA A 600 11.55 4.66 35.88
C ALA A 600 11.52 5.80 36.91
N GLN A 601 10.49 6.64 36.88
CA GLN A 601 10.26 7.65 37.92
C GLN A 601 9.86 7.00 39.26
N ALA A 602 9.02 5.96 39.23
CA ALA A 602 8.61 5.22 40.42
C ALA A 602 9.79 4.51 41.12
N ASP A 603 10.75 4.00 40.35
CA ASP A 603 11.95 3.33 40.87
C ASP A 603 12.89 4.30 41.61
N GLN A 604 12.85 5.58 41.25
CA GLN A 604 13.66 6.64 41.88
C GLN A 604 13.03 7.23 43.15
N LEU A 605 11.79 6.85 43.47
CA LEU A 605 11.12 7.35 44.68
C LEU A 605 11.90 6.97 45.96
N PRO A 606 11.90 7.80 47.01
CA PRO A 606 12.54 7.46 48.27
C PRO A 606 11.84 6.26 48.95
N PRO A 607 12.53 5.51 49.84
CA PRO A 607 11.93 4.38 50.56
C PRO A 607 10.66 4.73 51.34
N SER A 608 10.50 5.99 51.75
CA SER A 608 9.31 6.52 52.42
C SER A 608 8.06 6.63 51.53
N ALA A 609 8.19 6.49 50.21
CA ALA A 609 7.10 6.59 49.22
C ALA A 609 6.74 5.22 48.60
N GLN A 610 6.91 4.14 49.36
CA GLN A 610 6.69 2.77 48.89
C GLN A 610 5.23 2.49 48.45
N GLU A 611 4.24 3.11 49.08
CA GLU A 611 2.82 2.98 48.67
C GLU A 611 2.56 3.55 47.28
N GLN A 612 3.12 4.72 46.97
CA GLN A 612 3.00 5.36 45.66
C GLN A 612 3.70 4.56 44.56
N ARG A 613 4.84 3.93 44.88
CA ARG A 613 5.53 3.04 43.94
C ARG A 613 4.70 1.81 43.59
N VAL A 614 4.09 1.17 44.59
CA VAL A 614 3.23 0.00 44.38
C VAL A 614 2.00 0.35 43.55
N GLU A 615 1.39 1.51 43.78
CA GLU A 615 0.26 2.01 42.98
C GLU A 615 0.63 2.14 41.49
N ILE A 616 1.76 2.81 41.20
CA ILE A 616 2.25 2.97 39.83
C ILE A 616 2.53 1.60 39.18
N TYR A 617 3.09 0.64 39.92
CA TYR A 617 3.33 -0.71 39.41
C TYR A 617 2.02 -1.44 39.05
N LEU A 618 1.00 -1.35 39.91
CA LEU A 618 -0.30 -2.01 39.70
C LEU A 618 -1.07 -1.39 38.53
N GLU A 619 -1.10 -0.06 38.44
CA GLU A 619 -1.73 0.65 37.31
C GLU A 619 -1.03 0.32 35.99
N SER A 620 0.31 0.43 35.97
CA SER A 620 1.11 0.13 34.79
C SER A 620 0.93 -1.33 34.35
N ALA A 621 0.90 -2.28 35.29
CA ALA A 621 0.65 -3.69 34.98
C ALA A 621 -0.76 -3.92 34.41
N GLY A 622 -1.78 -3.23 34.93
CA GLY A 622 -3.14 -3.31 34.42
C GLY A 622 -3.29 -2.70 33.02
N GLU A 623 -2.63 -1.56 32.76
CA GLU A 623 -2.57 -0.97 31.43
C GLU A 623 -1.90 -1.92 30.44
N LEU A 624 -0.78 -2.55 30.82
CA LEU A 624 -0.07 -3.53 30.01
C LEU A 624 -0.88 -4.80 29.71
N GLN A 625 -1.72 -5.26 30.64
CA GLN A 625 -2.63 -6.40 30.40
C GLN A 625 -3.71 -6.10 29.35
N LEU A 626 -4.05 -4.84 29.13
CA LEU A 626 -5.01 -4.44 28.09
C LEU A 626 -4.34 -4.25 26.71
N MET A 627 -3.01 -4.44 26.63
CA MET A 627 -2.21 -4.33 25.41
C MET A 627 -2.03 -5.69 24.74
N ASP A 628 -3.13 -6.33 24.33
CA ASP A 628 -3.14 -7.67 23.71
C ASP A 628 -2.23 -7.79 22.46
N ASP A 629 -1.90 -6.64 21.85
CA ASP A 629 -1.08 -6.54 20.64
C ASP A 629 0.44 -6.43 20.91
N HIS A 630 0.92 -6.34 22.17
CA HIS A 630 2.35 -6.14 22.48
C HIS A 630 3.02 -7.34 23.18
N PRO A 631 4.01 -8.02 22.55
CA PRO A 631 4.56 -9.31 23.01
C PRO A 631 5.26 -9.28 24.38
N LEU A 632 5.77 -8.13 24.79
CA LEU A 632 6.44 -7.96 26.09
C LEU A 632 5.51 -7.45 27.19
N ALA A 633 4.30 -6.99 26.84
CA ALA A 633 3.43 -6.34 27.80
C ALA A 633 2.91 -7.31 28.86
N GLU A 634 2.54 -8.54 28.46
CA GLU A 634 2.10 -9.58 29.39
C GLU A 634 3.21 -10.02 30.36
N ALA A 635 4.42 -10.29 29.84
CA ALA A 635 5.57 -10.65 30.67
C ALA A 635 5.99 -9.51 31.61
N ARG A 636 5.91 -8.26 31.14
CA ARG A 636 6.22 -7.07 31.95
C ARG A 636 5.14 -6.83 33.01
N ALA A 637 3.86 -6.96 32.67
CA ALA A 637 2.74 -6.89 33.61
C ALA A 637 2.91 -7.93 34.71
N LYS A 638 3.26 -9.18 34.35
CA LYS A 638 3.54 -10.26 35.29
C LYS A 638 4.69 -9.91 36.25
N ALA A 639 5.81 -9.40 35.73
CA ALA A 639 6.95 -8.99 36.55
C ALA A 639 6.60 -7.83 37.52
N LEU A 640 5.77 -6.90 37.07
CA LEU A 640 5.29 -5.79 37.89
C LEU A 640 4.32 -6.26 38.98
N TYR A 641 3.40 -7.18 38.67
CA TYR A 641 2.54 -7.80 39.68
C TYR A 641 3.34 -8.62 40.70
N GLN A 642 4.37 -9.35 40.28
CA GLN A 642 5.29 -10.05 41.19
C GLN A 642 6.05 -9.09 42.11
N SER A 643 6.53 -7.98 41.55
CA SER A 643 7.24 -6.93 42.31
C SER A 643 6.29 -6.23 43.30
N ALA A 644 5.08 -5.89 42.87
CA ALA A 644 4.04 -5.33 43.73
C ALA A 644 3.64 -6.32 44.84
N TRP A 645 3.52 -7.62 44.52
CA TRP A 645 3.24 -8.64 45.52
C TRP A 645 4.37 -8.79 46.55
N ALA A 646 5.64 -8.82 46.11
CA ALA A 646 6.78 -8.89 47.02
C ALA A 646 6.80 -7.72 48.04
N MET A 647 6.34 -6.54 47.62
CA MET A 647 6.25 -5.33 48.47
C MET A 647 5.00 -5.28 49.35
N THR A 648 3.96 -6.06 49.03
CA THR A 648 2.65 -5.97 49.70
C THR A 648 2.23 -7.24 50.44
N GLN A 649 2.89 -8.38 50.22
CA GLN A 649 2.53 -9.68 50.78
C GLN A 649 2.49 -9.71 52.33
N SER A 650 3.31 -8.90 52.99
CA SER A 650 3.37 -8.77 54.46
C SER A 650 2.36 -7.76 55.04
N ARG A 651 1.64 -7.02 54.19
CA ARG A 651 0.61 -6.06 54.63
C ARG A 651 -0.66 -6.79 55.07
N ALA A 652 -1.54 -6.08 55.77
CA ALA A 652 -2.82 -6.61 56.24
C ALA A 652 -3.69 -7.11 55.06
N GLN A 653 -4.54 -8.12 55.30
CA GLN A 653 -5.46 -8.65 54.28
C GLN A 653 -6.46 -7.58 53.77
N SER A 654 -6.73 -6.54 54.54
CA SER A 654 -7.55 -5.38 54.15
C SER A 654 -6.88 -4.38 53.22
N ASP A 655 -5.58 -4.55 52.95
CA ASP A 655 -4.84 -3.67 52.04
C ASP A 655 -5.25 -3.92 50.57
N LEU A 656 -5.73 -2.86 49.92
CA LEU A 656 -6.20 -2.92 48.52
C LEU A 656 -5.06 -3.26 47.55
N GLN A 657 -3.86 -2.72 47.78
CA GLN A 657 -2.72 -2.93 46.89
C GLN A 657 -2.24 -4.38 46.96
N ARG A 658 -2.24 -5.00 48.16
CA ARG A 658 -2.01 -6.44 48.35
C ARG A 658 -3.03 -7.28 47.58
N ALA A 659 -4.31 -6.95 47.70
CA ALA A 659 -5.37 -7.67 47.01
C ALA A 659 -5.26 -7.55 45.47
N LEU A 660 -4.97 -6.35 44.95
CA LEU A 660 -4.76 -6.10 43.53
C LEU A 660 -3.50 -6.81 42.99
N ALA A 661 -2.42 -6.84 43.76
CA ALA A 661 -1.20 -7.55 43.39
C ALA A 661 -1.44 -9.06 43.29
N LEU A 662 -2.14 -9.65 44.27
CA LEU A 662 -2.48 -11.07 44.25
C LEU A 662 -3.44 -11.40 43.09
N LYS A 663 -4.39 -10.50 42.78
CA LYS A 663 -5.30 -10.66 41.64
C LYS A 663 -4.53 -10.65 40.32
N GLY A 664 -3.62 -9.69 40.15
CA GLY A 664 -2.77 -9.60 38.98
C GLY A 664 -1.85 -10.83 38.82
N MET A 665 -1.33 -11.38 39.93
CA MET A 665 -0.61 -12.65 39.90
C MET A 665 -1.49 -13.82 39.44
N ALA A 666 -2.77 -13.84 39.82
CA ALA A 666 -3.71 -14.86 39.37
C ALA A 666 -4.09 -14.71 37.89
N ASP A 667 -4.21 -13.46 37.42
CA ASP A 667 -4.57 -13.16 36.02
C ASP A 667 -3.40 -13.34 35.04
N THR A 668 -2.15 -13.31 35.54
CA THR A 668 -0.92 -13.56 34.76
C THR A 668 -0.26 -14.92 35.07
N ALA A 669 -1.00 -15.85 35.69
CA ALA A 669 -0.49 -17.16 36.04
C ALA A 669 -0.24 -18.04 34.80
N ASP A 670 0.82 -18.85 34.83
CA ASP A 670 1.23 -19.68 33.67
C ASP A 670 0.29 -20.86 33.41
N THR A 671 -0.48 -21.27 34.42
CA THR A 671 -1.39 -22.41 34.34
C THR A 671 -2.75 -22.06 34.93
N ALA A 672 -3.82 -22.64 34.36
CA ALA A 672 -5.18 -22.47 34.87
C ALA A 672 -5.34 -22.97 36.32
N GLU A 673 -4.59 -24.00 36.71
CA GLU A 673 -4.57 -24.54 38.08
C GLU A 673 -3.97 -23.52 39.05
N GLN A 674 -2.81 -22.94 38.74
CA GLN A 674 -2.19 -21.90 39.54
C GLN A 674 -3.08 -20.65 39.66
N ALA A 675 -3.67 -20.21 38.54
CA ALA A 675 -4.62 -19.10 38.51
C ALA A 675 -5.81 -19.36 39.44
N THR A 676 -6.35 -20.59 39.41
CA THR A 676 -7.46 -21.01 40.26
C THR A 676 -7.08 -21.03 41.73
N ASN A 677 -5.92 -21.56 42.08
CA ASN A 677 -5.43 -21.62 43.47
C ASN A 677 -5.23 -20.21 44.05
N LEU A 678 -4.62 -19.30 43.29
CA LEU A 678 -4.44 -17.90 43.71
C LEU A 678 -5.78 -17.16 43.88
N ARG A 679 -6.75 -17.43 43.00
CA ARG A 679 -8.12 -16.89 43.13
C ARG A 679 -8.85 -17.45 44.35
N GLN A 680 -8.67 -18.73 44.67
CA GLN A 680 -9.24 -19.32 45.90
C GLN A 680 -8.61 -18.73 47.16
N GLN A 681 -7.29 -18.49 47.14
CA GLN A 681 -6.60 -17.78 48.22
C GLN A 681 -7.15 -16.36 48.40
N LEU A 682 -7.37 -15.62 47.32
CA LEU A 682 -8.02 -14.30 47.35
C LEU A 682 -9.41 -14.31 47.94
N VAL A 683 -10.20 -15.35 47.61
CA VAL A 683 -11.54 -15.51 48.20
C VAL A 683 -11.42 -15.69 49.70
N ALA A 684 -10.56 -16.62 50.16
CA ALA A 684 -10.35 -16.87 51.58
C ALA A 684 -9.82 -15.63 52.34
N ASP A 685 -8.90 -14.89 51.73
CA ASP A 685 -8.29 -13.69 52.33
C ASP A 685 -9.27 -12.52 52.48
N LEU A 686 -10.27 -12.41 51.59
CA LEU A 686 -11.11 -11.21 51.50
C LEU A 686 -12.57 -11.41 51.93
N GLN A 687 -13.00 -12.66 52.20
CA GLN A 687 -14.40 -13.00 52.45
C GLN A 687 -15.03 -12.20 53.59
N ASP A 688 -14.29 -12.03 54.69
CA ASP A 688 -14.74 -11.33 55.90
C ASP A 688 -14.09 -9.95 56.10
N VAL A 689 -13.38 -9.45 55.09
CA VAL A 689 -12.57 -8.23 55.20
C VAL A 689 -13.37 -7.01 54.72
N PRO A 690 -13.65 -6.02 55.61
CA PRO A 690 -14.32 -4.79 55.21
C PRO A 690 -13.35 -3.83 54.51
N GLY A 691 -13.89 -2.93 53.68
CA GLY A 691 -13.13 -1.87 53.02
C GLY A 691 -12.86 -2.10 51.53
N PRO A 692 -12.05 -1.23 50.90
CA PRO A 692 -11.95 -1.13 49.44
C PRO A 692 -11.33 -2.36 48.77
N ALA A 693 -10.57 -3.18 49.50
CA ALA A 693 -10.03 -4.47 49.02
C ALA A 693 -11.15 -5.47 48.65
N ARG A 694 -12.33 -5.34 49.26
CA ARG A 694 -13.50 -6.20 48.96
C ARG A 694 -13.96 -6.09 47.51
N ARG A 695 -13.66 -4.98 46.81
CA ARG A 695 -13.92 -4.83 45.37
C ARG A 695 -13.23 -5.89 44.51
N VAL A 696 -12.04 -6.32 44.93
CA VAL A 696 -11.25 -7.36 44.26
C VAL A 696 -11.96 -8.71 44.37
N LEU A 697 -12.58 -8.99 45.52
CA LEU A 697 -13.35 -10.22 45.76
C LEU A 697 -14.49 -10.37 44.74
N ALA A 698 -15.23 -9.30 44.42
CA ALA A 698 -16.29 -9.36 43.41
C ALA A 698 -15.76 -9.84 42.06
N SER A 699 -14.65 -9.25 41.59
CA SER A 699 -14.05 -9.63 40.30
C SER A 699 -13.59 -11.09 40.28
N VAL A 700 -13.04 -11.58 41.38
CA VAL A 700 -12.56 -12.97 41.49
C VAL A 700 -13.72 -13.95 41.54
N GLN A 701 -14.78 -13.63 42.28
CA GLN A 701 -16.01 -14.41 42.36
C GLN A 701 -16.69 -14.53 40.99
N GLU A 702 -16.75 -13.43 40.22
CA GLU A 702 -17.25 -13.45 38.83
C GLU A 702 -16.46 -14.42 37.96
N VAL A 703 -15.12 -14.41 38.02
CA VAL A 703 -14.28 -15.31 37.20
C VAL A 703 -14.47 -16.76 37.64
N LEU A 704 -14.49 -17.04 38.94
CA LEU A 704 -14.66 -18.39 39.47
C LEU A 704 -16.06 -18.97 39.19
N ALA A 705 -17.09 -18.14 39.06
CA ALA A 705 -18.44 -18.60 38.71
C ALA A 705 -18.52 -19.15 37.27
N PHE A 706 -17.75 -18.61 36.33
CA PHE A 706 -17.77 -19.02 34.91
C PHE A 706 -16.61 -19.94 34.52
N TRP A 707 -15.44 -19.75 35.13
CA TRP A 707 -14.17 -20.39 34.76
C TRP A 707 -13.48 -21.10 35.93
N GLY A 708 -14.22 -21.37 37.00
CA GLY A 708 -13.71 -22.11 38.13
C GLY A 708 -13.62 -23.63 37.89
N PRO A 709 -13.21 -24.38 38.92
CA PRO A 709 -13.05 -25.83 38.86
C PRO A 709 -14.22 -26.57 38.18
N PRO A 710 -13.93 -27.58 37.33
CA PRO A 710 -14.94 -28.26 36.51
C PRO A 710 -16.02 -28.98 37.33
N ASP A 711 -15.73 -29.32 38.59
CA ASP A 711 -16.60 -29.99 39.56
C ASP A 711 -17.57 -29.04 40.29
N GLN A 712 -17.53 -27.73 40.03
CA GLN A 712 -18.45 -26.78 40.68
C GLN A 712 -19.91 -27.00 40.28
N THR A 713 -20.77 -27.12 41.30
CA THR A 713 -22.22 -27.20 41.14
C THR A 713 -22.80 -25.86 40.67
N VAL A 714 -23.96 -25.89 40.02
CA VAL A 714 -24.68 -24.67 39.60
C VAL A 714 -25.02 -23.76 40.79
N ALA A 715 -25.37 -24.35 41.93
CA ALA A 715 -25.64 -23.61 43.17
C ALA A 715 -24.41 -22.85 43.67
N GLN A 716 -23.22 -23.47 43.63
CA GLN A 716 -21.97 -22.80 44.00
C GLN A 716 -21.67 -21.64 43.04
N ARG A 717 -21.83 -21.83 41.73
CA ARG A 717 -21.63 -20.75 40.75
C ARG A 717 -22.57 -19.57 40.98
N LEU A 718 -23.84 -19.87 41.30
CA LEU A 718 -24.86 -18.86 41.60
C LEU A 718 -24.51 -18.08 42.86
N ASP A 719 -24.15 -18.76 43.94
CA ASP A 719 -23.76 -18.12 45.21
C ASP A 719 -22.58 -17.16 45.02
N ARG A 720 -21.55 -17.59 44.27
CA ARG A 720 -20.41 -16.72 43.91
C ARG A 720 -20.86 -15.46 43.17
N MET A 721 -21.75 -15.62 42.19
CA MET A 721 -22.21 -14.51 41.35
C MET A 721 -23.15 -13.56 42.11
N VAL A 722 -23.99 -14.08 43.01
CA VAL A 722 -24.81 -13.28 43.93
C VAL A 722 -23.91 -12.44 44.84
N GLN A 723 -22.93 -13.06 45.49
CA GLN A 723 -21.96 -12.35 46.34
C GLN A 723 -21.22 -11.27 45.55
N ALA A 724 -20.80 -11.54 44.31
CA ALA A 724 -20.17 -10.54 43.46
C ALA A 724 -21.09 -9.33 43.18
N VAL A 725 -22.35 -9.57 42.82
CA VAL A 725 -23.33 -8.48 42.59
C VAL A 725 -23.58 -7.69 43.87
N GLU A 726 -23.68 -8.34 45.03
CA GLU A 726 -23.87 -7.66 46.30
C GLU A 726 -22.69 -6.77 46.68
N ILE A 727 -21.47 -7.26 46.48
CA ILE A 727 -20.25 -6.49 46.70
C ILE A 727 -20.20 -5.28 45.75
N ARG A 728 -20.46 -5.47 44.45
CA ARG A 728 -20.52 -4.36 43.48
C ARG A 728 -21.60 -3.35 43.83
N ARG A 729 -22.76 -3.81 44.31
CA ARG A 729 -23.86 -2.94 44.72
C ARG A 729 -23.52 -2.11 45.95
N ALA A 730 -22.82 -2.70 46.92
CA ALA A 730 -22.39 -2.00 48.13
C ALA A 730 -21.28 -0.96 47.85
N ASP A 731 -20.49 -1.20 46.80
CA ASP A 731 -19.36 -0.35 46.41
C ASP A 731 -19.71 0.72 45.37
N ALA A 732 -20.79 0.54 44.61
CA ALA A 732 -21.17 1.46 43.55
C ALA A 732 -21.58 2.84 44.08
N ASP A 733 -20.89 3.89 43.63
CA ASP A 733 -21.24 5.29 43.93
C ASP A 733 -22.60 5.71 43.33
N ALA A 734 -23.04 5.02 42.27
CA ALA A 734 -24.29 5.26 41.57
C ALA A 734 -24.91 3.94 41.07
N PRO A 735 -26.24 3.86 40.96
CA PRO A 735 -26.91 2.64 40.51
C PRO A 735 -26.57 2.24 39.07
N ASP A 736 -26.10 3.19 38.24
CA ASP A 736 -25.62 2.98 36.85
C ASP A 736 -24.14 2.62 36.74
N ASP A 737 -23.49 2.22 37.84
CA ASP A 737 -22.10 1.76 37.82
C ASP A 737 -21.89 0.61 36.81
N PHE A 738 -20.91 0.79 35.92
CA PHE A 738 -20.68 -0.11 34.79
C PHE A 738 -20.40 -1.55 35.23
N LEU A 739 -19.65 -1.75 36.32
CA LEU A 739 -19.28 -3.08 36.81
C LEU A 739 -20.47 -3.77 37.47
N LEU A 740 -21.31 -3.02 38.19
CA LEU A 740 -22.57 -3.51 38.72
C LEU A 740 -23.54 -3.95 37.60
N LEU A 741 -23.69 -3.13 36.55
CA LEU A 741 -24.54 -3.45 35.40
C LEU A 741 -24.10 -4.76 34.72
N HIS A 742 -22.78 -4.93 34.50
CA HIS A 742 -22.23 -6.14 33.89
C HIS A 742 -22.36 -7.38 34.79
N ALA A 743 -22.12 -7.23 36.08
CA ALA A 743 -22.29 -8.32 37.04
C ALA A 743 -23.75 -8.82 37.05
N ARG A 744 -24.73 -7.90 37.02
CA ARG A 744 -26.16 -8.26 36.94
C ARG A 744 -26.52 -9.05 35.66
N ILE A 745 -25.93 -8.70 34.52
CA ILE A 745 -26.13 -9.46 33.25
C ILE A 745 -25.57 -10.88 33.38
N LYS A 746 -24.36 -11.03 33.93
CA LYS A 746 -23.74 -12.33 34.18
C LYS A 746 -24.60 -13.18 35.13
N LEU A 747 -25.08 -12.58 36.22
CA LEU A 747 -26.01 -13.24 37.14
C LEU A 747 -27.32 -13.64 36.45
N ALA A 748 -27.90 -12.76 35.64
CA ALA A 748 -29.11 -13.06 34.88
C ALA A 748 -28.95 -14.27 33.96
N ARG A 749 -27.83 -14.37 33.23
CA ARG A 749 -27.54 -15.54 32.37
C ARG A 749 -27.46 -16.84 33.16
N LEU A 750 -26.80 -16.80 34.32
CA LEU A 750 -26.64 -17.97 35.17
C LEU A 750 -27.97 -18.38 35.85
N LEU A 751 -28.78 -17.40 36.29
CA LEU A 751 -30.13 -17.62 36.81
C LEU A 751 -31.05 -18.22 35.75
N ASP A 752 -31.01 -17.71 34.53
CA ASP A 752 -31.81 -18.23 33.42
C ASP A 752 -31.41 -19.67 33.06
N ALA A 753 -30.10 -19.92 32.88
CA ALA A 753 -29.58 -21.26 32.60
C ALA A 753 -29.88 -22.28 33.71
N SER A 754 -30.04 -21.82 34.95
CA SER A 754 -30.38 -22.64 36.12
C SER A 754 -31.88 -22.80 36.37
N GLY A 755 -32.74 -22.20 35.54
CA GLY A 755 -34.21 -22.34 35.65
C GLY A 755 -34.89 -21.33 36.56
N HIS A 756 -34.28 -20.16 36.80
CA HIS A 756 -34.82 -19.05 37.58
C HIS A 756 -35.05 -17.78 36.74
N PRO A 757 -35.92 -17.82 35.71
CA PRO A 757 -36.09 -16.73 34.75
C PRO A 757 -36.66 -15.45 35.38
N GLU A 758 -37.54 -15.55 36.38
CA GLU A 758 -38.08 -14.35 37.07
C GLU A 758 -36.98 -13.56 37.79
N ALA A 759 -36.05 -14.26 38.44
CA ALA A 759 -34.91 -13.64 39.10
C ALA A 759 -33.92 -13.08 38.06
N ALA A 760 -33.73 -13.74 36.92
CA ALA A 760 -32.92 -13.24 35.82
C ALA A 760 -33.50 -11.94 35.25
N GLN A 761 -34.82 -11.90 35.01
CA GLN A 761 -35.54 -10.72 34.55
C GLN A 761 -35.37 -9.54 35.50
N ALA A 762 -35.50 -9.79 36.82
CA ALA A 762 -35.33 -8.76 37.84
C ALA A 762 -33.95 -8.09 37.77
N GLN A 763 -32.88 -8.85 37.48
CA GLN A 763 -31.53 -8.29 37.30
C GLN A 763 -31.42 -7.41 36.05
N LEU A 764 -31.98 -7.85 34.93
CA LEU A 764 -31.98 -7.06 33.68
C LEU A 764 -32.83 -5.79 33.81
N GLN A 765 -34.00 -5.90 34.45
CA GLN A 765 -34.88 -4.76 34.73
C GLN A 765 -34.21 -3.76 35.68
N ALA A 766 -33.46 -4.23 36.69
CA ALA A 766 -32.71 -3.35 37.59
C ALA A 766 -31.65 -2.52 36.86
N ASN A 767 -31.04 -3.04 35.79
CA ASN A 767 -30.12 -2.27 34.94
C ASN A 767 -30.84 -1.18 34.16
N VAL A 768 -32.00 -1.48 33.57
CA VAL A 768 -32.82 -0.51 32.85
C VAL A 768 -33.26 0.62 33.79
N ILE A 769 -33.78 0.29 34.97
CA ILE A 769 -34.22 1.28 35.98
C ILE A 769 -33.05 2.17 36.40
N ALA A 770 -31.89 1.59 36.68
CA ALA A 770 -30.70 2.33 37.08
C ALA A 770 -30.26 3.35 36.01
N LEU A 771 -30.16 2.91 34.76
CA LEU A 771 -29.76 3.76 33.64
C LEU A 771 -30.81 4.83 33.31
N GLN A 772 -32.10 4.53 33.45
CA GLN A 772 -33.18 5.51 33.32
C GLN A 772 -33.10 6.60 34.40
N ALA A 773 -32.93 6.20 35.67
CA ALA A 773 -32.78 7.13 36.78
C ALA A 773 -31.53 8.02 36.59
N ALA A 774 -30.43 7.44 36.13
CA ALA A 774 -29.19 8.15 35.85
C ALA A 774 -29.27 9.13 34.66
N LEU A 775 -30.22 8.91 33.74
CA LEU A 775 -30.51 9.81 32.63
C LEU A 775 -31.42 10.98 33.05
N GLN A 776 -32.28 10.74 34.04
CA GLN A 776 -33.24 11.69 34.60
C GLN A 776 -32.62 12.58 35.67
N ALA A 777 -31.56 12.11 36.36
CA ALA A 777 -30.79 12.92 37.27
C ALA A 777 -30.20 14.13 36.52
N ALA A 778 -30.78 15.32 36.75
CA ALA A 778 -30.24 16.59 36.24
C ALA A 778 -28.78 16.76 36.68
N PRO A 779 -27.93 17.48 35.92
CA PRO A 779 -26.56 17.75 36.35
C PRO A 779 -26.59 18.65 37.59
N GLN A 780 -26.71 18.07 38.78
CA GLN A 780 -26.61 18.79 40.04
C GLN A 780 -25.13 19.05 40.30
N ALA A 781 -24.76 20.30 40.00
CA ALA A 781 -23.70 21.08 40.63
C ALA A 781 -22.36 20.38 40.94
N ALA A 782 -21.43 20.43 39.99
CA ALA A 782 -20.03 20.78 40.27
C ALA A 782 -19.38 21.32 38.99
N HIS A 783 -18.63 22.40 39.14
CA HIS A 783 -18.11 23.26 38.09
C HIS A 783 -17.24 22.54 37.04
N ALA A 784 -17.78 22.30 35.84
CA ALA A 784 -17.00 22.24 34.59
C ALA A 784 -17.96 22.11 33.39
N VAL A 785 -18.31 23.23 32.76
CA VAL A 785 -18.86 23.22 31.40
C VAL A 785 -17.69 22.93 30.46
N THR A 786 -17.38 21.65 30.27
CA THR A 786 -16.48 21.17 29.21
C THR A 786 -17.27 20.30 28.23
N ALA A 787 -16.73 20.10 27.03
CA ALA A 787 -17.29 19.30 25.93
C ALA A 787 -17.67 17.84 26.32
N ASP A 788 -17.25 17.39 27.51
CA ASP A 788 -17.39 16.05 28.07
C ASP A 788 -18.81 15.72 28.60
N SER A 789 -19.64 16.74 28.91
CA SER A 789 -21.01 16.52 29.42
C SER A 789 -21.99 15.95 28.38
N ALA A 790 -21.88 16.40 27.13
CA ALA A 790 -22.68 15.90 26.01
C ALA A 790 -22.29 14.45 25.68
N GLN A 791 -21.00 14.15 25.69
CA GLN A 791 -20.46 12.82 25.42
C GLN A 791 -20.85 11.81 26.52
N ARG A 792 -20.82 12.21 27.80
CA ARG A 792 -21.32 11.39 28.91
C ARG A 792 -22.82 11.11 28.80
N ARG A 793 -23.63 12.10 28.44
CA ARG A 793 -25.07 11.90 28.21
C ARG A 793 -25.33 10.97 27.03
N GLU A 794 -24.61 11.13 25.92
CA GLU A 794 -24.70 10.22 24.77
C GLU A 794 -24.33 8.78 25.15
N TRP A 795 -23.25 8.58 25.92
CA TRP A 795 -22.85 7.25 26.39
C TRP A 795 -23.93 6.59 27.26
N LYS A 796 -24.58 7.35 28.15
CA LYS A 796 -25.70 6.84 28.97
C LYS A 796 -26.92 6.46 28.13
N ILE A 797 -27.24 7.24 27.08
CA ILE A 797 -28.31 6.91 26.14
C ILE A 797 -28.03 5.56 25.48
N PHE A 798 -26.82 5.36 24.92
CA PHE A 798 -26.49 4.10 24.25
C PHE A 798 -26.40 2.91 25.20
N SER A 799 -25.94 3.12 26.43
CA SER A 799 -25.91 2.08 27.48
C SER A 799 -27.32 1.65 27.88
N LEU A 800 -28.25 2.62 28.04
CA LEU A 800 -29.67 2.33 28.28
C LEU A 800 -30.28 1.54 27.13
N MET A 801 -30.00 1.93 25.89
CA MET A 801 -30.55 1.24 24.72
C MET A 801 -30.12 -0.23 24.65
N GLN A 802 -28.87 -0.54 25.00
CA GLN A 802 -28.38 -1.92 25.07
C GLN A 802 -29.05 -2.72 26.20
N ALA A 803 -29.19 -2.12 27.38
CA ALA A 803 -29.85 -2.77 28.51
C ALA A 803 -31.32 -3.10 28.19
N GLU A 804 -32.05 -2.16 27.57
CA GLU A 804 -33.44 -2.36 27.12
C GLU A 804 -33.54 -3.42 26.02
N THR A 805 -32.62 -3.41 25.05
CA THR A 805 -32.58 -4.39 23.96
C THR A 805 -32.34 -5.81 24.48
N LEU A 806 -31.40 -5.97 25.41
CA LEU A 806 -31.10 -7.25 26.05
C LEU A 806 -32.30 -7.74 26.88
N HIS A 807 -32.95 -6.84 27.62
CA HIS A 807 -34.15 -7.17 28.39
C HIS A 807 -35.33 -7.55 27.49
N ALA A 808 -35.53 -6.84 26.37
CA ALA A 808 -36.56 -7.18 25.40
C ALA A 808 -36.33 -8.57 24.78
N ARG A 809 -35.09 -8.91 24.41
CA ARG A 809 -34.73 -10.24 23.91
C ARG A 809 -35.02 -11.34 24.93
N PHE A 810 -34.61 -11.13 26.19
CA PHE A 810 -34.92 -12.04 27.30
C PHE A 810 -36.44 -12.28 27.44
N MET A 811 -37.22 -11.19 27.46
CA MET A 811 -38.68 -11.24 27.58
C MET A 811 -39.31 -12.00 26.41
N ALA A 812 -38.82 -11.79 25.19
CA ALA A 812 -39.30 -12.47 23.99
C ALA A 812 -39.05 -13.98 24.02
N GLU A 813 -37.87 -14.42 24.46
CA GLU A 813 -37.57 -15.86 24.61
C GLU A 813 -38.46 -16.54 25.68
N HIS A 814 -38.88 -15.78 26.70
CA HIS A 814 -39.75 -16.23 27.77
C HIS A 814 -41.24 -15.99 27.52
N GLY A 815 -41.63 -15.68 26.28
CA GLY A 815 -43.04 -15.56 25.87
C GLY A 815 -43.72 -14.24 26.24
N GLN A 816 -43.01 -13.27 26.81
CA GLN A 816 -43.51 -11.92 27.13
C GLN A 816 -43.37 -10.95 25.94
N THR A 817 -43.77 -11.41 24.76
CA THR A 817 -43.43 -10.77 23.48
C THR A 817 -44.05 -9.38 23.30
N GLY A 818 -45.29 -9.14 23.73
CA GLY A 818 -45.92 -7.82 23.62
C GLY A 818 -45.21 -6.72 24.41
N ALA A 819 -44.76 -7.02 25.62
CA ALA A 819 -43.98 -6.09 26.43
C ALA A 819 -42.53 -5.95 25.91
N ALA A 820 -41.96 -7.02 25.36
CA ALA A 820 -40.66 -6.99 24.69
C ALA A 820 -40.65 -6.05 23.47
N VAL A 821 -41.67 -6.11 22.61
CA VAL A 821 -41.84 -5.20 21.47
C VAL A 821 -41.94 -3.76 21.93
N ALA A 822 -42.79 -3.47 22.93
CA ALA A 822 -42.97 -2.11 23.45
C ALA A 822 -41.64 -1.52 23.96
N LEU A 823 -40.85 -2.33 24.68
CA LEU A 823 -39.54 -1.92 25.20
C LEU A 823 -38.51 -1.69 24.08
N ALA A 824 -38.41 -2.60 23.12
CA ALA A 824 -37.49 -2.47 21.99
C ALA A 824 -37.82 -1.26 21.11
N ARG A 825 -39.11 -1.01 20.84
CA ARG A 825 -39.59 0.19 20.12
C ARG A 825 -39.23 1.47 20.85
N GLN A 826 -39.53 1.55 22.15
CA GLN A 826 -39.16 2.70 22.98
C GLN A 826 -37.65 2.97 22.94
N SER A 827 -36.85 1.90 22.91
CA SER A 827 -35.40 1.99 22.80
C SER A 827 -34.95 2.67 21.50
N VAL A 828 -35.50 2.23 20.36
CA VAL A 828 -35.23 2.80 19.02
C VAL A 828 -35.63 4.27 18.93
N GLU A 829 -36.79 4.64 19.48
CA GLU A 829 -37.28 6.02 19.51
C GLU A 829 -36.34 6.97 20.26
N ARG A 830 -35.48 6.45 21.15
CA ARG A 830 -34.47 7.23 21.88
C ARG A 830 -33.20 7.53 21.05
N THR A 831 -33.13 7.04 19.81
CA THR A 831 -31.96 7.22 18.94
C THR A 831 -31.69 8.70 18.65
N PRO A 832 -30.48 9.23 18.92
CA PRO A 832 -30.14 10.60 18.57
C PRO A 832 -30.11 10.79 17.03
N PRO A 833 -30.73 11.85 16.48
CA PRO A 833 -30.90 12.00 15.03
C PRO A 833 -29.58 12.09 14.24
N LYS A 834 -28.50 12.60 14.86
CA LYS A 834 -27.16 12.67 14.24
C LYS A 834 -26.32 11.38 14.37
N LYS A 835 -26.82 10.37 15.09
CA LYS A 835 -26.10 9.12 15.41
C LYS A 835 -26.92 7.87 15.07
N ALA A 836 -27.86 7.97 14.13
CA ALA A 836 -28.70 6.86 13.70
C ALA A 836 -27.92 5.61 13.20
N GLY A 837 -26.68 5.78 12.75
CA GLY A 837 -25.77 4.68 12.38
C GLY A 837 -24.98 4.07 13.55
N HIS A 838 -25.22 4.47 14.80
CA HIS A 838 -24.54 3.87 15.95
C HIS A 838 -25.03 2.44 16.20
N TYR A 839 -24.13 1.53 16.60
CA TYR A 839 -24.46 0.10 16.70
C TYR A 839 -25.61 -0.18 17.68
N ALA A 840 -25.68 0.52 18.81
CA ALA A 840 -26.75 0.34 19.80
C ALA A 840 -28.14 0.65 19.22
N SER A 841 -28.23 1.67 18.36
CA SER A 841 -29.46 2.03 17.66
C SER A 841 -29.88 0.96 16.66
N GLN A 842 -28.92 0.38 15.95
CA GLN A 842 -29.18 -0.71 15.02
C GLN A 842 -29.60 -1.98 15.73
N ASP A 843 -28.90 -2.36 16.81
CA ASP A 843 -29.21 -3.56 17.59
C ASP A 843 -30.61 -3.49 18.19
N SER A 844 -31.00 -2.30 18.70
CA SER A 844 -32.37 -2.06 19.21
C SER A 844 -33.43 -2.23 18.11
N TRP A 845 -33.16 -1.73 16.90
CA TRP A 845 -34.06 -1.86 15.76
C TRP A 845 -34.16 -3.30 15.26
N ILE A 846 -33.04 -4.02 15.19
CA ILE A 846 -32.98 -5.44 14.81
C ILE A 846 -33.80 -6.27 15.81
N ALA A 847 -33.60 -6.05 17.11
CA ALA A 847 -34.35 -6.75 18.15
C ALA A 847 -35.86 -6.47 18.05
N TRP A 848 -36.28 -5.21 17.91
CA TRP A 848 -37.69 -4.87 17.72
C TRP A 848 -38.31 -5.63 16.53
N LEU A 849 -37.64 -5.59 15.38
CA LEU A 849 -38.12 -6.25 14.16
C LEU A 849 -38.23 -7.77 14.34
N TRP A 850 -37.22 -8.44 14.90
CA TRP A 850 -37.28 -9.88 15.10
C TRP A 850 -38.31 -10.32 16.13
N ILE A 851 -38.49 -9.57 17.21
CA ILE A 851 -39.52 -9.86 18.20
C ILE A 851 -40.91 -9.69 17.58
N ALA A 852 -41.13 -8.64 16.77
CA ALA A 852 -42.39 -8.43 16.04
C ALA A 852 -42.67 -9.55 15.02
N ILE A 853 -41.63 -10.03 14.32
CA ILE A 853 -41.74 -11.19 13.42
C ILE A 853 -42.10 -12.45 14.22
N GLY A 854 -41.44 -12.69 15.35
CA GLY A 854 -41.72 -13.84 16.22
C GLY A 854 -43.12 -13.83 16.83
N MET A 855 -43.72 -12.66 17.03
CA MET A 855 -45.13 -12.50 17.42
C MET A 855 -46.12 -12.80 16.29
N GLY A 856 -45.69 -12.70 15.03
CA GLY A 856 -46.58 -12.75 13.88
C GLY A 856 -47.42 -11.48 13.68
N ASP A 857 -47.06 -10.34 14.29
CA ASP A 857 -47.81 -9.08 14.17
C ASP A 857 -47.41 -8.29 12.92
N ALA A 858 -48.21 -8.42 11.86
CA ALA A 858 -47.97 -7.74 10.59
C ALA A 858 -47.99 -6.21 10.69
N ALA A 859 -48.78 -5.62 11.61
CA ALA A 859 -48.85 -4.17 11.76
C ALA A 859 -47.55 -3.64 12.39
N GLU A 860 -47.09 -4.31 13.45
CA GLU A 860 -45.86 -3.94 14.14
C GLU A 860 -44.62 -4.14 13.25
N VAL A 861 -44.55 -5.23 12.47
CA VAL A 861 -43.45 -5.45 11.51
C VAL A 861 -43.40 -4.35 10.45
N ARG A 862 -44.55 -3.89 9.93
CA ARG A 862 -44.59 -2.75 8.99
C ARG A 862 -44.10 -1.46 9.66
N GLN A 863 -44.46 -1.23 10.92
CA GLN A 863 -44.00 -0.07 11.67
C GLN A 863 -42.48 -0.10 11.92
N ALA A 864 -41.94 -1.26 12.30
CA ALA A 864 -40.50 -1.46 12.48
C ALA A 864 -39.72 -1.22 11.17
N LEU A 865 -40.22 -1.74 10.05
CA LEU A 865 -39.62 -1.50 8.73
C LEU A 865 -39.67 -0.02 8.32
N ALA A 866 -40.74 0.70 8.64
CA ALA A 866 -40.87 2.13 8.34
C ALA A 866 -39.86 3.00 9.13
N GLN A 867 -39.44 2.55 10.31
CA GLN A 867 -38.44 3.24 11.14
C GLN A 867 -37.01 2.71 10.96
N GLN A 868 -36.72 2.07 9.82
CA GLN A 868 -35.39 1.53 9.57
C GLN A 868 -34.30 2.62 9.60
N LEU A 869 -33.28 2.38 10.42
CA LEU A 869 -32.13 3.26 10.57
C LEU A 869 -31.04 2.97 9.50
N PRO A 870 -30.28 4.00 9.06
CA PRO A 870 -29.22 3.83 8.07
C PRO A 870 -28.05 2.97 8.58
N ALA A 871 -27.53 2.09 7.71
CA ALA A 871 -26.39 1.20 7.99
C ALA A 871 -25.06 1.80 7.50
N PRO A 872 -24.03 1.99 8.37
CA PRO A 872 -22.74 2.55 7.95
C PRO A 872 -21.74 1.49 7.46
N ARG A 873 -22.04 0.18 7.53
CA ARG A 873 -21.12 -0.91 7.18
C ARG A 873 -21.83 -2.04 6.43
N ALA A 874 -21.14 -2.68 5.47
CA ALA A 874 -21.66 -3.80 4.67
C ALA A 874 -22.06 -5.03 5.49
N TYR A 875 -21.46 -5.27 6.67
CA TYR A 875 -21.84 -6.38 7.55
C TYR A 875 -23.25 -6.19 8.15
N ALA A 876 -23.64 -4.96 8.46
CA ALA A 876 -24.98 -4.63 8.91
C ALA A 876 -26.02 -4.80 7.79
N GLU A 877 -25.64 -4.62 6.51
CA GLU A 877 -26.55 -4.82 5.37
C GLU A 877 -27.03 -6.27 5.24
N ILE A 878 -26.21 -7.26 5.60
CA ILE A 878 -26.61 -8.69 5.55
C ILE A 878 -27.62 -9.02 6.64
N GLY A 879 -27.38 -8.61 7.88
CA GLY A 879 -28.32 -8.83 8.99
C GLY A 879 -29.66 -8.14 8.74
N ILE A 880 -29.63 -6.92 8.17
CA ILE A 880 -30.83 -6.20 7.73
C ILE A 880 -31.56 -6.96 6.61
N ALA A 881 -30.83 -7.51 5.64
CA ALA A 881 -31.42 -8.27 4.54
C ALA A 881 -32.07 -9.58 5.04
N GLN A 882 -31.47 -10.27 6.01
CA GLN A 882 -32.09 -11.43 6.65
C GLN A 882 -33.39 -11.05 7.37
N ALA A 883 -33.38 -9.94 8.11
CA ALA A 883 -34.58 -9.47 8.80
C ALA A 883 -35.69 -9.07 7.83
N ARG A 884 -35.34 -8.42 6.70
CA ARG A 884 -36.29 -8.12 5.62
C ARG A 884 -36.83 -9.37 4.94
N LEU A 885 -36.01 -10.41 4.76
CA LEU A 885 -36.46 -11.68 4.18
C LEU A 885 -37.53 -12.33 5.05
N ALA A 886 -37.28 -12.41 6.36
CA ALA A 886 -38.23 -12.95 7.33
C ALA A 886 -39.50 -12.09 7.42
N ALA A 887 -39.36 -10.77 7.44
CA ALA A 887 -40.51 -9.86 7.41
C ALA A 887 -41.34 -10.01 6.13
N ALA A 888 -40.70 -10.17 4.97
CA ALA A 888 -41.38 -10.35 3.68
C ALA A 888 -42.20 -11.64 3.63
N GLN A 889 -41.69 -12.72 4.21
CA GLN A 889 -42.39 -14.00 4.32
C GLN A 889 -43.62 -13.90 5.23
N LEU A 890 -43.49 -13.21 6.37
CA LEU A 890 -44.64 -13.00 7.26
C LEU A 890 -45.70 -12.10 6.64
N LEU A 891 -45.29 -11.02 5.96
CA LEU A 891 -46.18 -10.04 5.36
C LEU A 891 -46.76 -10.45 4.01
N ASN A 892 -46.31 -11.57 3.42
CA ASN A 892 -46.55 -11.94 2.02
C ASN A 892 -46.25 -10.77 1.04
N ASP A 893 -45.12 -10.09 1.26
CA ASP A 893 -44.69 -8.94 0.44
C ASP A 893 -43.58 -9.36 -0.54
N ASP A 894 -43.94 -9.61 -1.79
CA ASP A 894 -43.02 -10.04 -2.84
C ASP A 894 -41.97 -8.98 -3.19
N ALA A 895 -42.31 -7.69 -3.08
CA ALA A 895 -41.36 -6.62 -3.36
C ALA A 895 -40.26 -6.58 -2.29
N LEU A 896 -40.65 -6.70 -1.02
CA LEU A 896 -39.70 -6.77 0.10
C LEU A 896 -38.85 -8.05 0.03
N ARG A 897 -39.46 -9.17 -0.37
CA ARG A 897 -38.76 -10.45 -0.58
C ARG A 897 -37.69 -10.32 -1.65
N LEU A 898 -38.01 -9.73 -2.80
CA LEU A 898 -37.07 -9.51 -3.90
C LEU A 898 -35.91 -8.59 -3.48
N GLN A 899 -36.20 -7.53 -2.71
CA GLN A 899 -35.16 -6.64 -2.18
C GLN A 899 -34.20 -7.38 -1.22
N ALA A 900 -34.72 -8.23 -0.35
CA ALA A 900 -33.91 -9.03 0.56
C ALA A 900 -33.06 -10.05 -0.20
N LEU A 901 -33.65 -10.76 -1.18
CA LEU A 901 -32.96 -11.74 -2.01
C LEU A 901 -31.87 -11.10 -2.89
N ALA A 902 -32.07 -9.88 -3.38
CA ALA A 902 -31.04 -9.15 -4.12
C ALA A 902 -29.74 -8.96 -3.31
N ALA A 903 -29.83 -8.90 -1.98
CA ALA A 903 -28.67 -8.82 -1.10
C ALA A 903 -28.15 -10.21 -0.64
N LEU A 904 -29.03 -11.21 -0.50
CA LEU A 904 -28.70 -12.53 0.07
C LEU A 904 -28.33 -13.60 -0.96
N GLN A 905 -28.92 -13.60 -2.16
CA GLN A 905 -28.63 -14.56 -3.23
C GLN A 905 -27.20 -14.47 -3.77
N PRO A 906 -26.57 -13.28 -3.92
CA PRO A 906 -25.20 -13.18 -4.42
C PRO A 906 -24.13 -13.64 -3.41
N LEU A 907 -24.51 -14.02 -2.19
CA LEU A 907 -23.58 -14.44 -1.16
C LEU A 907 -22.89 -15.75 -1.55
N SER A 908 -21.65 -15.93 -1.08
CA SER A 908 -20.89 -17.16 -1.32
C SER A 908 -21.53 -18.36 -0.61
N GLN A 909 -21.27 -19.56 -1.12
CA GLN A 909 -21.75 -20.81 -0.51
C GLN A 909 -21.36 -20.94 0.97
N ALA A 910 -20.16 -20.50 1.37
CA ALA A 910 -19.75 -20.49 2.77
C ALA A 910 -20.63 -19.58 3.65
N ARG A 911 -21.07 -18.44 3.10
CA ARG A 911 -22.02 -17.54 3.77
C ARG A 911 -23.43 -18.12 3.78
N HIS A 912 -23.89 -18.80 2.72
CA HIS A 912 -25.15 -19.56 2.75
C HIS A 912 -25.13 -20.68 3.80
N VAL A 913 -24.02 -21.41 3.93
CA VAL A 913 -23.83 -22.41 4.99
C VAL A 913 -23.88 -21.77 6.39
N ALA A 914 -23.29 -20.58 6.57
CA ALA A 914 -23.37 -19.85 7.84
C ALA A 914 -24.80 -19.39 8.15
N LEU A 915 -25.53 -18.86 7.16
CA LEU A 915 -26.94 -18.47 7.26
C LEU A 915 -27.85 -19.66 7.61
N CYS A 916 -27.47 -20.85 7.14
CA CYS A 916 -28.24 -22.08 7.29
C CYS A 916 -27.73 -23.00 8.40
N ARG A 917 -26.78 -22.53 9.22
CA ARG A 917 -26.34 -23.25 10.41
C ARG A 917 -27.49 -23.25 11.41
N ARG A 918 -28.06 -24.44 11.68
CA ARG A 918 -29.08 -24.60 12.73
C ARG A 918 -28.54 -24.01 14.04
N PRO A 919 -29.31 -23.13 14.71
CA PRO A 919 -28.93 -22.67 16.03
C PRO A 919 -28.83 -23.89 16.94
N ARG A 920 -27.65 -24.11 17.54
CA ARG A 920 -27.56 -25.01 18.68
C ARG A 920 -28.30 -24.30 19.81
N VAL A 921 -29.40 -24.90 20.28
CA VAL A 921 -30.05 -24.49 21.53
C VAL A 921 -29.10 -24.89 22.65
N ALA A 922 -28.07 -24.10 22.84
CA ALA A 922 -27.16 -24.29 23.94
C ALA A 922 -27.79 -23.53 25.13
N ARG A 923 -28.27 -24.27 26.14
CA ARG A 923 -28.49 -23.70 27.48
C ARG A 923 -27.12 -23.48 28.14
N ASP A 924 -26.27 -22.72 27.46
CA ASP A 924 -24.93 -22.43 27.90
C ASP A 924 -24.95 -21.14 28.72
N LEU A 925 -23.98 -21.02 29.62
CA LEU A 925 -23.73 -19.84 30.46
C LEU A 925 -23.48 -18.53 29.67
N HIS A 926 -23.41 -18.63 28.34
CA HIS A 926 -23.10 -17.55 27.41
C HIS A 926 -24.30 -17.13 26.54
N SER A 927 -25.55 -17.48 26.93
CA SER A 927 -26.75 -17.03 26.22
C SER A 927 -26.80 -15.50 26.08
N ASP A 928 -27.02 -15.03 24.86
CA ASP A 928 -27.26 -13.63 24.49
C ASP A 928 -28.76 -13.34 24.26
N TRP A 929 -29.62 -14.34 24.53
CA TRP A 929 -31.07 -14.32 24.30
C TRP A 929 -31.46 -14.00 22.84
N GLN A 930 -30.62 -14.36 21.87
CA GLN A 930 -30.90 -14.22 20.43
C GLN A 930 -31.35 -15.54 19.76
N ASN A 931 -31.76 -16.56 20.51
CA ASN A 931 -32.15 -17.86 19.95
C ASN A 931 -33.41 -17.73 19.08
N LEU A 932 -34.35 -16.87 19.46
CA LEU A 932 -35.53 -16.56 18.65
C LEU A 932 -35.11 -15.99 17.29
N GLU A 933 -34.25 -14.96 17.29
CA GLU A 933 -33.76 -14.31 16.07
C GLU A 933 -33.02 -15.32 15.17
N ARG A 934 -32.10 -16.09 15.75
CA ARG A 934 -31.31 -17.10 15.02
C ARG A 934 -32.19 -18.21 14.43
N ARG A 935 -33.27 -18.60 15.13
CA ARG A 935 -34.24 -19.59 14.62
C ARG A 935 -35.01 -19.03 13.42
N LEU A 936 -35.58 -17.84 13.55
CA LEU A 936 -36.36 -17.20 12.48
C LEU A 936 -35.47 -16.86 11.27
N GLN A 937 -34.21 -16.49 11.47
CA GLN A 937 -33.23 -16.34 10.40
C GLN A 937 -33.00 -17.64 9.63
N HIS A 938 -32.85 -18.76 10.36
CA HIS A 938 -32.67 -20.07 9.74
C HIS A 938 -33.91 -20.51 8.95
N GLU A 939 -35.09 -20.41 9.56
CA GLU A 939 -36.37 -20.78 8.93
C GLU A 939 -36.63 -19.95 7.67
N SER A 940 -36.38 -18.65 7.74
CA SER A 940 -36.58 -17.76 6.61
C SER A 940 -35.58 -18.00 5.47
N ALA A 941 -34.31 -18.26 5.78
CA ALA A 941 -33.31 -18.65 4.79
C ALA A 941 -33.66 -20.00 4.13
N GLN A 942 -34.15 -20.96 4.90
CA GLN A 942 -34.58 -22.27 4.40
C GLN A 942 -35.80 -22.15 3.48
N ALA A 943 -36.84 -21.42 3.90
CA ALA A 943 -38.05 -21.20 3.10
C ALA A 943 -37.78 -20.41 1.80
N ALA A 944 -36.72 -19.59 1.79
CA ALA A 944 -36.28 -18.86 0.60
C ALA A 944 -35.40 -19.67 -0.36
N GLY A 945 -35.05 -20.92 -0.02
CA GLY A 945 -34.15 -21.74 -0.84
C GLY A 945 -32.70 -21.26 -0.84
N LEU A 946 -32.29 -20.52 0.20
CA LEU A 946 -30.90 -20.07 0.38
C LEU A 946 -30.02 -21.14 1.06
N CYS A 947 -30.64 -22.20 1.59
CA CYS A 947 -29.92 -23.29 2.22
C CYS A 947 -29.53 -24.36 1.19
N PRO A 948 -28.23 -24.70 1.08
CA PRO A 948 -27.73 -25.68 0.14
C PRO A 948 -28.13 -27.12 0.49
#